data_AF-B2WAP7-F1
#
_entry.id   AF-B2WAP7-F1
#
_cell.length_a   1.000
_cell.length_b   1.000
_cell.length_c   1.000
_cell.angle_alpha   90.00
_cell.angle_beta   90.00
_cell.angle_gamma   90.00
#
_symmetry.space_group_name_H-M   'P 1'
#
loop_
_entity.id
_entity.type
_entity.pdbx_description
1 polymer ?
#
loop_
_entity_poly.entity_id
_entity_poly.type
_entity_poly.pdbx_seq_one_letter_code
_entity_poly.pdbx_strand_id
1 'polypeptide(L)'
;MVNVTFLRPAPKGTKVFVESWVTHLGKRMGQTRGEMRLEDGKPDVPSQSSPAASMTKADQEDAPDNDAQTCNTRLSAETTTTAAPRSPAGRGPRRRQYGVQSTKLEAVEDPLGPLGAPTPPPTGPESAPPAPPQKEAAALRATRPAPGASTPSLRGMMDSVDLDDDEQPHSSQGARIPPPVQAPSTTAPQRQIQPSVSVEQAAKPSFAISVGDPHKVGDLTSSHTEYSVTTKTTSKGYRSPEFTVSRRYRDFLWLYTQLHNNNPGVIIPPPPEKQAVGRFEADFVESRRAALERMLNKAAAHPVLQHDSDLKLFLESDAFNVDIKNKERKDPGLSENKGMFGSMLSSSSGKFVEHDDRKGLAEACGDFSASLHSLSAVELSPALSSPLDSLSDIQIRIRELYERQAQQDILTMGIVIDEYIRLIGSVKTAFQQRQKAYHSWHSAEQELQKRKTTQDKLLRQGRSQQDRLNQLSADVADAERKVHQARLLFDDMGRLMRSELERFEREKVEDFKSGVETFLESAVEAQKELIEIWETFLMQLDTDEGDTFVPPAGVVAAPDTEPTTNQDTESRVSCRGFADLTVKPLVYYIATSTFEWYPGVQIHHSTDLANWDLVGIRLQQWDPEAGKLVGPWKTIFAGTELDLVEGPHLYKRNGWYYLLTAEGGTAYGHACTLARSRDIWGPYGLHPQKYIITSKDAPFAALQRAGHGDIVDTPDGKTYVVHLTGRPITQARRCVLGRETAIQEAYWDKDDWLYVKNGPVPSLYVDLPAERDDGPYWKEQRYAFDDGSLHKDFQWLRTPEPERIFSVKDGLHLIGRESIGSWFEQSLVARRQTHFSYDAETVVTFSPDDERNYAGLTAYYCRFNFFYLTVTAGSDGQRELLIFSSEASWPNGNLKLPMVEPVQIPNEGKVRLAVSVRGGELQFRYALEGQSSLTKIGPVYDASILSDECGGHQAHGSFTGAFVGLAASDLNGTEKVAKFDYFQYTPVKHSTDRYDAGT
;
A
#
# COMPACT_ATOMS: atom_id res chain seq x y z
N MET A 1 0.28 4.46 1.54
CA MET A 1 1.43 4.35 2.49
C MET A 1 1.61 2.90 2.93
N VAL A 2 2.55 2.57 3.83
CA VAL A 2 2.48 1.34 4.64
C VAL A 2 1.87 1.72 5.98
N ASN A 3 0.69 1.21 6.31
CA ASN A 3 0.03 1.51 7.58
C ASN A 3 0.43 0.46 8.61
N VAL A 4 1.18 0.87 9.64
CA VAL A 4 1.75 -0.01 10.66
C VAL A 4 0.93 0.11 11.94
N THR A 5 0.03 -0.84 12.18
CA THR A 5 -0.74 -0.90 13.43
C THR A 5 -0.18 -1.96 14.36
N PHE A 6 0.39 -1.53 15.49
CA PHE A 6 0.80 -2.43 16.57
C PHE A 6 -0.42 -2.79 17.44
N LEU A 7 -0.68 -4.09 17.60
CA LEU A 7 -1.80 -4.60 18.39
C LEU A 7 -1.31 -5.29 19.67
N ARG A 8 -1.63 -4.69 20.82
CA ARG A 8 -1.34 -5.25 22.15
C ARG A 8 -2.60 -5.89 22.74
N PRO A 9 -2.56 -7.15 23.21
CA PRO A 9 -3.67 -7.70 23.98
C PRO A 9 -3.79 -6.96 25.33
N ALA A 10 -4.98 -6.45 25.63
CA ALA A 10 -5.24 -5.78 26.89
C ALA A 10 -4.99 -6.73 28.09
N PRO A 11 -4.38 -6.25 29.19
CA PRO A 11 -4.21 -7.07 30.39
C PRO A 11 -5.57 -7.45 30.98
N LYS A 12 -5.70 -8.68 31.48
CA LYS A 12 -6.92 -9.16 32.13
C LYS A 12 -7.21 -8.33 33.38
N GLY A 13 -8.09 -7.34 33.24
CA GLY A 13 -8.45 -6.37 34.26
C GLY A 13 -9.06 -5.10 33.65
N THR A 14 -8.58 -4.67 32.48
CA THR A 14 -9.09 -3.49 31.78
C THR A 14 -10.47 -3.74 31.19
N LYS A 15 -11.54 -3.36 31.92
CA LYS A 15 -12.84 -3.09 31.31
C LYS A 15 -12.71 -1.85 30.41
N VAL A 16 -13.33 -1.88 29.24
CA VAL A 16 -13.51 -0.68 28.41
C VAL A 16 -14.47 0.25 29.14
N PHE A 17 -13.99 1.37 29.67
CA PHE A 17 -14.77 2.21 30.58
C PHE A 17 -15.87 3.03 29.91
N VAL A 18 -15.83 3.16 28.57
CA VAL A 18 -16.68 4.03 27.76
C VAL A 18 -18.18 3.70 27.88
N GLU A 19 -18.55 2.41 27.91
CA GLU A 19 -19.96 1.98 28.02
C GLU A 19 -20.60 2.28 29.39
N SER A 20 -19.78 2.43 30.43
CA SER A 20 -20.24 2.64 31.81
C SER A 20 -20.84 4.03 32.02
N TRP A 21 -20.24 5.06 31.40
CA TRP A 21 -20.60 6.47 31.61
C TRP A 21 -21.97 6.82 31.02
N VAL A 22 -22.21 6.47 29.75
CA VAL A 22 -23.49 6.70 29.06
C VAL A 22 -24.65 6.03 29.81
N THR A 23 -24.41 4.81 30.31
CA THR A 23 -25.40 4.01 31.06
C THR A 23 -25.71 4.60 32.43
N HIS A 24 -24.80 5.35 33.06
CA HIS A 24 -25.04 5.98 34.36
C HIS A 24 -25.76 7.32 34.25
N LEU A 25 -25.38 8.19 33.31
CA LEU A 25 -26.07 9.47 33.08
C LEU A 25 -27.54 9.25 32.64
N GLY A 26 -27.78 8.31 31.73
CA GLY A 26 -29.13 7.98 31.25
C GLY A 26 -30.08 7.51 32.36
N LYS A 27 -29.55 6.91 33.44
CA LYS A 27 -30.35 6.47 34.59
C LYS A 27 -30.68 7.60 35.58
N ARG A 28 -29.86 8.65 35.70
CA ARG A 28 -30.19 9.82 36.54
C ARG A 28 -31.11 10.82 35.85
N MET A 29 -30.96 11.06 34.55
CA MET A 29 -31.82 12.02 33.83
C MET A 29 -33.26 11.50 33.55
N GLY A 30 -33.51 10.20 33.69
CA GLY A 30 -34.84 9.60 33.46
C GLY A 30 -35.86 9.80 34.59
N GLN A 31 -35.51 10.43 35.71
CA GLN A 31 -36.32 10.41 36.94
C GLN A 31 -37.10 11.69 37.27
N THR A 32 -37.04 12.73 36.41
CA THR A 32 -37.63 14.06 36.68
C THR A 32 -38.49 14.61 35.53
N ARG A 33 -39.58 13.91 35.18
CA ARG A 33 -40.76 14.55 34.57
C ARG A 33 -42.05 13.80 34.92
N GLY A 34 -42.95 14.47 35.65
CA GLY A 34 -44.18 13.90 36.17
C GLY A 34 -45.41 14.15 35.28
N GLU A 35 -46.34 13.21 35.39
CA GLU A 35 -47.81 13.34 35.31
C GLU A 35 -48.43 14.44 34.42
N MET A 36 -49.06 14.00 33.33
CA MET A 36 -50.44 14.40 33.02
C MET A 36 -51.23 13.18 32.53
N ARG A 37 -52.55 13.16 32.77
CA ARG A 37 -53.42 11.96 32.73
C ARG A 37 -54.66 12.20 31.87
N LEU A 38 -55.33 11.09 31.48
CA LEU A 38 -56.64 10.89 30.83
C LEU A 38 -56.51 10.28 29.41
N GLU A 39 -57.26 9.26 28.99
CA GLU A 39 -58.06 8.26 29.75
C GLU A 39 -58.21 6.94 28.92
N ASP A 40 -58.97 5.96 29.42
CA ASP A 40 -58.90 4.53 29.04
C ASP A 40 -59.38 4.09 27.65
N GLY A 41 -58.86 2.92 27.20
CA GLY A 41 -59.35 2.16 26.04
C GLY A 41 -58.69 0.78 25.90
N LYS A 42 -59.43 -0.31 26.18
CA LYS A 42 -59.03 -1.74 26.11
C LYS A 42 -60.24 -2.62 25.78
N PRO A 43 -60.10 -3.91 25.38
CA PRO A 43 -58.89 -4.64 24.96
C PRO A 43 -59.04 -5.05 23.45
N ASP A 44 -58.80 -6.23 22.86
CA ASP A 44 -58.39 -7.57 23.34
C ASP A 44 -57.78 -8.47 22.23
N VAL A 45 -57.38 -9.70 22.61
CA VAL A 45 -56.66 -10.77 21.86
C VAL A 45 -57.39 -12.12 22.26
N PRO A 46 -57.29 -13.32 21.60
CA PRO A 46 -56.14 -13.85 20.87
C PRO A 46 -56.40 -14.81 19.68
N SER A 47 -55.32 -15.46 19.25
CA SER A 47 -55.19 -16.44 18.16
C SER A 47 -55.68 -17.86 18.50
N GLN A 48 -55.92 -18.70 17.47
CA GLN A 48 -55.09 -19.88 17.16
C GLN A 48 -55.60 -20.74 15.97
N SER A 49 -54.73 -21.68 15.58
CA SER A 49 -54.94 -22.97 14.87
C SER A 49 -55.14 -23.03 13.34
N SER A 50 -54.54 -24.09 12.79
CA SER A 50 -54.57 -24.60 11.41
C SER A 50 -54.90 -26.12 11.49
N PRO A 51 -54.77 -26.95 10.45
CA PRO A 51 -55.16 -26.83 9.03
C PRO A 51 -56.02 -28.06 8.56
N ALA A 52 -56.27 -28.18 7.25
CA ALA A 52 -56.06 -29.40 6.42
C ALA A 52 -57.22 -29.98 5.56
N ALA A 53 -56.84 -30.29 4.31
CA ALA A 53 -57.15 -31.48 3.49
C ALA A 53 -58.47 -31.64 2.66
N SER A 54 -58.26 -32.16 1.43
CA SER A 54 -59.19 -32.99 0.61
C SER A 54 -60.35 -32.28 -0.13
N MET A 55 -60.90 -32.73 -1.27
CA MET A 55 -60.39 -33.62 -2.35
C MET A 55 -61.34 -33.60 -3.58
N THR A 56 -60.81 -33.77 -4.81
CA THR A 56 -61.54 -34.17 -6.06
C THR A 56 -62.61 -33.15 -6.58
N LYS A 57 -63.20 -33.23 -7.80
CA LYS A 57 -63.24 -34.25 -8.89
C LYS A 57 -63.74 -33.62 -10.23
N ALA A 58 -63.48 -34.28 -11.38
CA ALA A 58 -64.35 -34.37 -12.58
C ALA A 58 -64.66 -33.09 -13.44
N ASP A 59 -64.97 -33.16 -14.76
CA ASP A 59 -64.96 -34.26 -15.75
C ASP A 59 -64.87 -33.74 -17.23
N GLN A 60 -64.41 -34.62 -18.13
CA GLN A 60 -64.72 -34.85 -19.58
C GLN A 60 -65.04 -33.69 -20.56
N GLU A 61 -64.25 -33.52 -21.63
CA GLU A 61 -64.51 -33.91 -23.07
C GLU A 61 -64.91 -32.67 -23.93
N ASP A 62 -64.71 -32.58 -25.26
CA ASP A 62 -64.73 -33.60 -26.33
C ASP A 62 -63.73 -33.25 -27.50
N ALA A 63 -63.59 -34.12 -28.52
CA ALA A 63 -62.77 -33.93 -29.73
C ALA A 63 -63.62 -33.75 -31.02
N PRO A 64 -63.02 -33.51 -32.22
CA PRO A 64 -62.58 -34.65 -33.05
C PRO A 64 -61.37 -34.39 -34.01
N ASP A 65 -60.99 -35.47 -34.71
CA ASP A 65 -60.05 -35.57 -35.87
C ASP A 65 -60.44 -34.64 -37.07
N ASN A 66 -59.67 -34.48 -38.17
CA ASN A 66 -59.01 -35.53 -38.96
C ASN A 66 -58.12 -35.03 -40.13
N ASP A 67 -57.19 -35.89 -40.62
CA ASP A 67 -56.60 -35.97 -41.99
C ASP A 67 -55.87 -34.75 -42.65
N ALA A 68 -54.89 -34.88 -43.56
CA ALA A 68 -54.09 -36.01 -44.04
C ALA A 68 -52.88 -35.62 -44.93
N GLN A 69 -51.99 -36.60 -45.16
CA GLN A 69 -51.19 -36.85 -46.39
C GLN A 69 -49.90 -36.05 -46.72
N THR A 70 -49.13 -36.66 -47.65
CA THR A 70 -47.70 -36.46 -47.94
C THR A 70 -47.43 -36.40 -49.46
N CYS A 71 -46.15 -36.40 -49.88
CA CYS A 71 -45.61 -36.50 -51.26
C CYS A 71 -45.41 -35.16 -52.02
N ASN A 72 -44.40 -34.98 -52.90
CA ASN A 72 -43.22 -35.82 -53.20
C ASN A 72 -42.03 -35.06 -53.85
N THR A 73 -40.81 -35.55 -53.56
CA THR A 73 -39.53 -35.58 -54.34
C THR A 73 -39.29 -34.75 -55.61
N ARG A 74 -38.05 -34.23 -55.76
CA ARG A 74 -37.08 -34.29 -56.93
C ARG A 74 -36.19 -33.02 -56.97
N LEU A 75 -34.91 -32.99 -57.39
CA LEU A 75 -33.93 -34.03 -57.79
C LEU A 75 -32.49 -33.42 -57.81
N SER A 76 -31.44 -34.23 -57.51
CA SER A 76 -30.01 -34.15 -57.98
C SER A 76 -29.21 -32.82 -57.93
N ALA A 77 -27.89 -32.75 -57.67
CA ALA A 77 -26.84 -33.66 -57.17
C ALA A 77 -25.56 -32.77 -56.93
N GLU A 78 -24.29 -33.18 -56.72
CA GLU A 78 -23.56 -34.45 -56.86
C GLU A 78 -22.56 -34.75 -55.71
N THR A 79 -22.20 -36.03 -55.69
CA THR A 79 -21.21 -36.85 -54.98
C THR A 79 -19.74 -36.37 -54.93
N THR A 80 -19.05 -36.62 -53.81
CA THR A 80 -17.70 -37.24 -53.80
C THR A 80 -17.52 -38.13 -52.56
N THR A 81 -16.70 -39.19 -52.62
CA THR A 81 -16.60 -40.21 -51.57
C THR A 81 -15.19 -40.77 -51.39
N THR A 82 -14.81 -41.10 -50.15
CA THR A 82 -13.86 -42.16 -49.69
C THR A 82 -13.65 -42.02 -48.17
N ALA A 83 -13.25 -43.01 -47.37
CA ALA A 83 -13.51 -44.46 -47.36
C ALA A 83 -12.99 -45.02 -46.01
N ALA A 84 -13.70 -45.96 -45.37
CA ALA A 84 -13.32 -46.54 -44.07
C ALA A 84 -13.23 -48.08 -44.11
N PRO A 85 -12.27 -48.67 -43.37
CA PRO A 85 -12.52 -49.93 -42.66
C PRO A 85 -11.80 -50.03 -41.29
N ARG A 86 -12.13 -50.93 -40.34
CA ARG A 86 -13.34 -51.73 -40.01
C ARG A 86 -13.12 -52.35 -38.61
N SER A 87 -14.19 -52.61 -37.84
CA SER A 87 -14.15 -53.39 -36.58
C SER A 87 -14.12 -54.92 -36.81
N PRO A 88 -13.75 -55.73 -35.81
CA PRO A 88 -14.75 -56.46 -35.00
C PRO A 88 -14.44 -56.45 -33.48
N ALA A 89 -15.36 -56.36 -32.51
CA ALA A 89 -16.66 -57.02 -32.25
C ALA A 89 -16.56 -58.38 -31.49
N GLY A 90 -17.18 -58.47 -30.28
CA GLY A 90 -17.24 -59.70 -29.48
C GLY A 90 -18.03 -59.58 -28.15
N ARG A 91 -19.17 -60.27 -28.03
CA ARG A 91 -19.97 -60.45 -26.79
C ARG A 91 -19.26 -61.47 -25.85
N GLY A 92 -19.53 -61.64 -24.55
CA GLY A 92 -20.72 -61.39 -23.73
C GLY A 92 -20.55 -61.90 -22.26
N PRO A 93 -21.62 -62.05 -21.44
CA PRO A 93 -21.51 -61.84 -19.96
C PRO A 93 -22.07 -62.95 -19.02
N ARG A 94 -22.05 -62.67 -17.68
CA ARG A 94 -22.73 -63.32 -16.51
C ARG A 94 -21.82 -64.23 -15.63
N ARG A 95 -22.05 -64.48 -14.31
CA ARG A 95 -23.19 -64.19 -13.38
C ARG A 95 -22.82 -64.32 -11.87
N ARG A 96 -23.38 -63.44 -10.99
CA ARG A 96 -23.85 -63.67 -9.57
C ARG A 96 -22.81 -64.15 -8.50
N GLN A 97 -23.06 -64.14 -7.18
CA GLN A 97 -24.29 -63.91 -6.38
C GLN A 97 -24.09 -63.16 -5.03
N TYR A 98 -25.21 -62.76 -4.39
CA TYR A 98 -25.40 -61.88 -3.22
C TYR A 98 -24.71 -62.19 -1.87
N GLY A 99 -24.59 -61.13 -1.05
CA GLY A 99 -24.71 -61.16 0.41
C GLY A 99 -25.02 -59.75 0.98
N VAL A 100 -26.11 -59.58 1.73
CA VAL A 100 -26.51 -58.31 2.39
C VAL A 100 -27.02 -58.61 3.80
N GLN A 101 -26.56 -57.85 4.79
CA GLN A 101 -27.25 -57.64 6.06
C GLN A 101 -27.02 -56.21 6.56
N SER A 102 -27.93 -55.71 7.39
CA SER A 102 -27.96 -54.35 7.93
C SER A 102 -28.47 -54.39 9.37
N THR A 103 -27.80 -53.66 10.26
CA THR A 103 -28.27 -53.43 11.63
C THR A 103 -27.78 -52.07 12.15
N LYS A 104 -28.68 -51.29 12.75
CA LYS A 104 -28.33 -50.18 13.66
C LYS A 104 -28.11 -50.74 15.08
N LEU A 105 -27.46 -49.94 15.93
CA LEU A 105 -27.63 -49.75 17.39
C LEU A 105 -26.45 -48.83 17.81
N GLU A 106 -26.66 -47.57 18.17
CA GLU A 106 -27.09 -47.01 19.48
C GLU A 106 -25.90 -46.54 20.34
N ALA A 107 -26.15 -45.57 21.22
CA ALA A 107 -25.13 -44.90 22.02
C ALA A 107 -25.24 -45.30 23.51
N VAL A 108 -24.11 -45.30 24.23
CA VAL A 108 -24.00 -45.65 25.65
C VAL A 108 -23.03 -44.68 26.32
N GLU A 109 -23.36 -44.24 27.54
CA GLU A 109 -22.53 -43.33 28.34
C GLU A 109 -21.57 -44.07 29.31
N ASP A 110 -20.67 -43.26 29.87
CA ASP A 110 -19.56 -43.45 30.82
C ASP A 110 -19.69 -44.52 31.94
N PRO A 111 -18.57 -44.99 32.53
CA PRO A 111 -18.22 -44.43 33.85
C PRO A 111 -16.71 -44.19 34.14
N LEU A 112 -16.45 -43.02 34.74
CA LEU A 112 -15.22 -42.51 35.39
C LEU A 112 -14.29 -43.53 36.12
N GLY A 113 -12.98 -43.32 35.99
CA GLY A 113 -11.94 -43.90 36.88
C GLY A 113 -10.48 -43.48 36.52
N PRO A 114 -9.75 -42.72 37.37
CA PRO A 114 -8.46 -42.11 36.97
C PRO A 114 -7.20 -42.76 37.58
N LEU A 115 -6.18 -43.10 36.76
CA LEU A 115 -4.82 -43.45 37.19
C LEU A 115 -3.75 -43.14 36.12
N GLY A 116 -2.54 -42.76 36.58
CA GLY A 116 -1.28 -42.93 35.83
C GLY A 116 -0.64 -41.66 35.26
N ALA A 117 0.42 -41.16 35.92
CA ALA A 117 1.33 -40.17 35.34
C ALA A 117 2.53 -40.87 34.64
N PRO A 118 3.03 -40.38 33.48
CA PRO A 118 4.19 -40.98 32.82
C PRO A 118 5.52 -40.66 33.52
N THR A 119 6.41 -41.66 33.60
CA THR A 119 7.82 -41.48 34.00
C THR A 119 8.70 -40.93 32.86
N PRO A 120 9.84 -40.28 33.17
CA PRO A 120 10.74 -39.74 32.16
C PRO A 120 11.55 -40.83 31.43
N PRO A 121 11.98 -40.59 30.17
CA PRO A 121 12.83 -41.50 29.41
C PRO A 121 14.29 -41.52 29.90
N PRO A 122 15.05 -42.59 29.60
CA PRO A 122 16.43 -42.78 30.08
C PRO A 122 17.47 -41.93 29.33
N THR A 123 18.67 -41.81 29.92
CA THR A 123 19.74 -40.89 29.49
C THR A 123 20.89 -41.55 28.71
N GLY A 124 21.38 -40.82 27.70
CA GLY A 124 22.74 -40.91 27.14
C GLY A 124 22.92 -41.71 25.83
N PRO A 125 24.07 -41.56 25.15
CA PRO A 125 25.17 -40.61 25.39
C PRO A 125 25.24 -39.47 24.35
N GLU A 126 26.04 -38.44 24.61
CA GLU A 126 26.29 -37.32 23.70
C GLU A 126 27.14 -37.71 22.48
N SER A 127 26.94 -36.99 21.35
CA SER A 127 27.87 -37.00 20.21
C SER A 127 28.21 -35.57 19.81
N ALA A 128 29.50 -35.23 19.86
CA ALA A 128 29.97 -33.86 19.63
C ALA A 128 30.09 -33.53 18.12
N PRO A 129 29.82 -32.27 17.70
CA PRO A 129 30.00 -31.85 16.31
C PRO A 129 31.49 -31.73 15.92
N PRO A 130 31.85 -31.92 14.64
CA PRO A 130 33.24 -31.95 14.19
C PRO A 130 33.86 -30.54 14.04
N ALA A 131 35.17 -30.44 14.32
CA ALA A 131 35.95 -29.22 14.11
C ALA A 131 36.37 -29.04 12.63
N PRO A 132 36.52 -27.79 12.14
CA PRO A 132 36.98 -27.51 10.78
C PRO A 132 38.48 -27.81 10.57
N PRO A 133 38.90 -28.19 9.35
CA PRO A 133 40.27 -28.63 9.10
C PRO A 133 41.28 -27.47 9.01
N GLN A 134 42.40 -27.62 9.73
CA GLN A 134 43.63 -26.86 9.48
C GLN A 134 44.43 -27.50 8.33
N LYS A 135 45.32 -26.73 7.69
CA LYS A 135 46.38 -27.26 6.82
C LYS A 135 47.66 -26.44 6.95
N GLU A 136 48.80 -27.14 6.98
CA GLU A 136 50.10 -26.59 7.37
C GLU A 136 50.85 -25.81 6.27
N ALA A 137 51.88 -25.12 6.75
CA ALA A 137 53.01 -24.49 6.05
C ALA A 137 53.83 -25.53 5.20
N ALA A 138 54.93 -25.21 4.51
CA ALA A 138 55.97 -24.21 4.80
C ALA A 138 56.97 -23.97 3.64
N ALA A 139 57.97 -23.14 3.94
CA ALA A 139 59.31 -23.02 3.33
C ALA A 139 59.50 -22.19 2.04
N LEU A 140 60.65 -21.55 1.78
CA LEU A 140 61.57 -20.67 2.56
C LEU A 140 62.89 -20.45 1.79
N ARG A 141 63.28 -19.18 1.52
CA ARG A 141 64.67 -18.60 1.47
C ARG A 141 64.61 -17.21 0.81
N ALA A 142 65.07 -16.12 1.46
CA ALA A 142 66.46 -15.60 1.55
C ALA A 142 66.93 -14.91 0.25
N THR A 143 67.61 -13.73 0.23
CA THR A 143 68.26 -12.93 1.28
C THR A 143 68.39 -11.43 0.88
N ARG A 144 68.76 -10.52 1.81
CA ARG A 144 69.03 -9.07 1.58
C ARG A 144 70.47 -8.83 1.05
N PRO A 145 70.78 -7.71 0.35
CA PRO A 145 71.12 -6.43 1.02
C PRO A 145 70.70 -5.14 0.24
N ALA A 146 71.19 -3.96 0.68
CA ALA A 146 71.09 -2.64 0.03
C ALA A 146 72.50 -2.00 -0.10
N PRO A 147 72.79 -1.06 -1.03
CA PRO A 147 72.45 0.38 -0.96
C PRO A 147 71.72 0.88 -2.25
N GLY A 148 71.32 2.14 -2.52
CA GLY A 148 71.97 3.46 -2.45
C GLY A 148 72.81 3.73 -3.74
N ALA A 149 72.74 4.89 -4.44
CA ALA A 149 71.97 6.13 -4.23
C ALA A 149 71.87 6.99 -5.53
N SER A 150 71.09 8.09 -5.45
CA SER A 150 71.12 9.32 -6.29
C SER A 150 70.99 9.27 -7.84
N THR A 151 69.89 9.91 -8.27
CA THR A 151 69.65 10.73 -9.47
C THR A 151 70.84 11.57 -9.99
N PRO A 152 70.75 12.09 -11.24
CA PRO A 152 70.38 13.51 -11.36
C PRO A 152 69.31 13.82 -12.43
N SER A 153 68.79 15.05 -12.40
CA SER A 153 67.74 15.61 -13.25
C SER A 153 68.25 16.72 -14.20
N LEU A 154 67.44 17.07 -15.21
CA LEU A 154 67.50 18.26 -16.08
C LEU A 154 66.15 18.31 -16.82
N ARG A 155 65.52 19.44 -17.19
CA ARG A 155 65.86 20.89 -17.28
C ARG A 155 64.52 21.67 -17.37
N GLY A 156 64.32 22.95 -17.01
CA GLY A 156 65.08 23.99 -16.29
C GLY A 156 64.04 24.90 -15.57
N MET A 157 64.26 26.16 -15.17
CA MET A 157 65.31 27.19 -15.27
C MET A 157 65.29 27.97 -13.92
N MET A 158 66.40 28.29 -13.23
CA MET A 158 67.32 29.44 -13.42
C MET A 158 66.64 30.81 -13.17
N ASP A 159 67.19 31.80 -12.45
CA ASP A 159 68.54 32.04 -11.86
C ASP A 159 68.39 32.76 -10.47
N SER A 160 69.36 32.86 -9.54
CA SER A 160 70.77 33.33 -9.51
C SER A 160 70.95 34.86 -9.36
N VAL A 161 72.10 35.30 -8.83
CA VAL A 161 72.35 36.66 -8.25
C VAL A 161 73.34 37.50 -9.05
N ASP A 162 73.19 38.82 -9.00
CA ASP A 162 74.16 39.84 -9.46
C ASP A 162 74.01 41.16 -8.65
N LEU A 163 74.88 42.17 -8.89
CA LEU A 163 75.18 43.26 -7.95
C LEU A 163 75.10 44.72 -8.51
N ASP A 164 74.87 45.65 -7.56
CA ASP A 164 75.26 47.07 -7.44
C ASP A 164 74.63 48.24 -8.27
N ASP A 165 74.54 49.38 -7.54
CA ASP A 165 74.38 50.83 -7.82
C ASP A 165 73.10 51.52 -8.42
N ASP A 166 72.53 52.39 -7.54
CA ASP A 166 71.93 53.74 -7.70
C ASP A 166 70.71 54.04 -8.65
N GLU A 167 69.79 54.98 -8.33
CA GLU A 167 69.71 55.98 -7.22
C GLU A 167 68.33 55.98 -6.48
N GLN A 168 68.37 56.07 -5.13
CA GLN A 168 67.54 56.88 -4.18
C GLN A 168 65.97 56.96 -4.22
N PRO A 169 65.26 57.42 -3.15
CA PRO A 169 65.65 57.57 -1.72
C PRO A 169 64.63 57.06 -0.64
N HIS A 170 65.15 56.63 0.53
CA HIS A 170 64.61 56.77 1.92
C HIS A 170 63.25 56.13 2.36
N SER A 171 63.05 55.64 3.60
CA SER A 171 63.97 55.32 4.73
C SER A 171 63.30 54.56 5.92
N SER A 172 64.02 53.57 6.50
CA SER A 172 63.96 53.08 7.93
C SER A 172 62.64 52.53 8.53
N GLN A 173 62.57 51.57 9.47
CA GLN A 173 63.50 50.61 10.16
C GLN A 173 62.59 49.52 10.82
N GLY A 174 63.02 48.44 11.52
CA GLY A 174 64.31 47.89 11.98
C GLY A 174 64.05 46.61 12.84
N ALA A 175 65.08 45.89 13.34
CA ALA A 175 64.91 44.58 14.03
C ALA A 175 65.98 44.27 15.12
N ARG A 176 65.76 43.23 15.97
CA ARG A 176 66.74 42.69 16.96
C ARG A 176 66.58 41.17 17.22
N ILE A 177 67.63 40.56 17.79
CA ILE A 177 67.80 39.12 18.14
C ILE A 177 68.26 38.96 19.62
N PRO A 178 68.49 37.76 20.23
CA PRO A 178 68.04 37.48 21.61
C PRO A 178 69.15 37.16 22.66
N PRO A 179 68.79 36.98 23.95
CA PRO A 179 69.64 36.38 24.99
C PRO A 179 69.25 34.91 25.35
N PRO A 180 70.09 34.15 26.11
CA PRO A 180 69.99 32.68 26.19
C PRO A 180 69.58 32.06 27.55
N VAL A 181 69.10 30.81 27.45
CA VAL A 181 69.12 29.66 28.40
C VAL A 181 69.38 29.88 29.90
N GLN A 182 68.45 29.40 30.73
CA GLN A 182 68.73 28.87 32.08
C GLN A 182 67.92 27.58 32.36
N ALA A 183 68.44 26.73 33.24
CA ALA A 183 67.78 25.55 33.80
C ALA A 183 68.54 25.06 35.06
N PRO A 184 67.96 24.24 35.95
CA PRO A 184 66.54 24.09 36.28
C PRO A 184 66.27 24.35 37.79
N SER A 185 65.00 24.37 38.21
CA SER A 185 64.62 24.15 39.62
C SER A 185 63.33 23.33 39.69
N THR A 186 63.17 22.56 40.79
CA THR A 186 62.25 21.41 40.84
C THR A 186 61.09 21.61 41.81
N THR A 187 59.89 21.82 41.27
CA THR A 187 58.62 21.55 41.96
C THR A 187 57.59 21.09 40.95
N ALA A 188 57.01 19.91 41.14
CA ALA A 188 56.06 19.32 40.21
C ALA A 188 54.62 19.36 40.74
N PRO A 189 53.68 19.92 39.98
CA PRO A 189 52.28 19.47 39.95
C PRO A 189 52.14 18.31 38.96
N GLN A 190 51.13 17.45 39.15
CA GLN A 190 50.90 16.31 38.27
C GLN A 190 50.50 16.74 36.85
N ARG A 191 51.24 16.25 35.86
CA ARG A 191 50.88 16.39 34.45
C ARG A 191 49.68 15.48 34.16
N GLN A 192 48.50 16.05 33.93
CA GLN A 192 47.36 15.29 33.41
C GLN A 192 47.75 14.69 32.05
N ILE A 193 47.82 13.37 31.99
CA ILE A 193 48.04 12.63 30.76
C ILE A 193 46.69 12.53 30.07
N GLN A 194 46.47 13.33 29.02
CA GLN A 194 45.42 13.01 28.05
C GLN A 194 45.74 11.64 27.44
N PRO A 195 44.80 10.68 27.41
CA PRO A 195 45.06 9.35 26.87
C PRO A 195 45.40 9.46 25.38
N SER A 196 46.49 8.82 24.97
CA SER A 196 46.92 8.80 23.58
C SER A 196 45.94 8.00 22.72
N VAL A 197 45.18 8.71 21.88
CA VAL A 197 44.25 8.15 20.89
C VAL A 197 44.91 7.04 20.07
N SER A 198 44.21 5.93 19.82
CA SER A 198 44.80 4.79 19.10
C SER A 198 45.07 5.14 17.64
N VAL A 199 46.00 4.40 17.00
CA VAL A 199 46.35 4.61 15.58
C VAL A 199 45.13 4.37 14.66
N GLU A 200 44.22 3.49 15.06
CA GLU A 200 42.98 3.19 14.34
C GLU A 200 41.92 4.29 14.52
N GLN A 201 41.78 4.85 15.72
CA GLN A 201 40.94 6.03 15.97
C GLN A 201 41.46 7.27 15.22
N ALA A 202 42.79 7.41 15.05
CA ALA A 202 43.38 8.47 14.25
C ALA A 202 43.12 8.33 12.74
N ALA A 203 42.59 7.20 12.27
CA ALA A 203 42.29 6.93 10.86
C ALA A 203 40.82 7.17 10.47
N LYS A 204 39.93 7.44 11.43
CA LYS A 204 38.51 7.78 11.19
C LYS A 204 38.10 8.95 12.11
N PRO A 205 38.03 10.19 11.59
CA PRO A 205 37.61 11.32 12.41
C PRO A 205 36.14 11.18 12.84
N SER A 206 35.88 11.47 14.10
CA SER A 206 34.52 11.72 14.59
C SER A 206 34.10 13.15 14.30
N PHE A 207 32.80 13.32 14.07
CA PHE A 207 32.12 14.61 13.99
C PHE A 207 30.87 14.56 14.88
N ALA A 208 30.60 15.67 15.55
CA ALA A 208 29.31 15.97 16.16
C ALA A 208 28.98 17.42 15.78
N ILE A 209 27.94 17.59 14.96
CA ILE A 209 27.52 18.89 14.46
C ILE A 209 26.17 19.22 15.10
N SER A 210 26.06 20.42 15.65
CA SER A 210 24.80 20.95 16.17
C SER A 210 24.40 22.20 15.38
N VAL A 211 23.13 22.29 15.01
CA VAL A 211 22.54 23.46 14.36
C VAL A 211 21.61 24.13 15.37
N GLY A 212 21.83 25.40 15.67
CA GLY A 212 21.16 26.12 16.76
C GLY A 212 20.85 27.58 16.43
N ASP A 213 20.56 28.34 17.49
CA ASP A 213 20.34 29.80 17.50
C ASP A 213 19.55 30.36 16.29
N PRO A 214 18.37 29.79 15.94
CA PRO A 214 17.64 30.17 14.75
C PRO A 214 17.05 31.58 14.89
N HIS A 215 17.61 32.56 14.18
CA HIS A 215 17.20 33.96 14.28
C HIS A 215 16.92 34.60 12.91
N LYS A 216 16.08 35.63 12.91
CA LYS A 216 15.58 36.28 11.69
C LYS A 216 16.49 37.47 11.31
N VAL A 217 17.15 37.36 10.17
CA VAL A 217 18.11 38.35 9.65
C VAL A 217 17.56 39.01 8.37
N GLY A 218 17.64 40.34 8.29
CA GLY A 218 17.29 41.14 7.11
C GLY A 218 15.88 41.75 7.11
N ASP A 219 15.68 42.74 6.24
CA ASP A 219 14.50 43.61 6.19
C ASP A 219 13.20 42.90 5.75
N LEU A 220 12.08 43.61 5.82
CA LEU A 220 10.75 43.11 5.42
C LEU A 220 10.74 42.35 4.08
N THR A 221 11.49 42.83 3.09
CA THR A 221 11.57 42.28 1.72
C THR A 221 12.67 41.22 1.52
N SER A 222 13.63 41.09 2.42
CA SER A 222 14.84 40.24 2.27
C SER A 222 15.08 39.25 3.41
N SER A 223 14.25 39.31 4.46
CA SER A 223 14.34 38.53 5.69
C SER A 223 14.44 37.02 5.47
N HIS A 224 15.31 36.38 6.26
CA HIS A 224 15.54 34.93 6.25
C HIS A 224 15.97 34.45 7.64
N THR A 225 15.83 33.16 7.91
CA THR A 225 16.41 32.54 9.11
C THR A 225 17.89 32.24 8.86
N GLU A 226 18.73 32.63 9.81
CA GLU A 226 20.12 32.20 9.94
C GLU A 226 20.25 31.33 11.20
N TYR A 227 21.17 30.37 11.15
CA TYR A 227 21.38 29.35 12.16
C TYR A 227 22.85 29.33 12.57
N SER A 228 23.16 29.12 13.85
CA SER A 228 24.50 28.73 14.25
C SER A 228 24.75 27.27 13.84
N VAL A 229 25.96 26.98 13.38
CA VAL A 229 26.41 25.62 13.05
C VAL A 229 27.69 25.38 13.84
N THR A 230 27.55 24.71 14.98
CA THR A 230 28.65 24.37 15.89
C THR A 230 29.15 22.98 15.55
N THR A 231 30.43 22.85 15.22
CA THR A 231 31.06 21.58 14.84
C THR A 231 32.12 21.20 15.85
N LYS A 232 32.00 20.01 16.42
CA LYS A 232 33.04 19.33 17.21
C LYS A 232 33.62 18.19 16.37
N THR A 233 34.95 18.15 16.21
CA THR A 233 35.61 17.10 15.42
C THR A 233 36.99 16.72 15.96
N THR A 234 37.35 15.44 15.79
CA THR A 234 38.72 14.94 15.99
C THR A 234 39.57 15.01 14.70
N SER A 235 39.02 15.54 13.61
CA SER A 235 39.70 15.67 12.32
C SER A 235 40.80 16.73 12.35
N LYS A 236 42.05 16.30 12.17
CA LYS A 236 43.21 17.19 11.93
C LYS A 236 43.15 17.93 10.59
N GLY A 237 42.11 17.69 9.78
CA GLY A 237 41.83 18.48 8.58
C GLY A 237 41.28 19.87 8.87
N TYR A 238 40.84 20.15 10.11
CA TYR A 238 40.11 21.36 10.52
C TYR A 238 40.97 22.30 11.40
N ARG A 239 40.60 23.59 11.44
CA ARG A 239 41.31 24.71 12.08
C ARG A 239 41.40 24.60 13.61
N SER A 240 40.37 24.02 14.21
CA SER A 240 40.24 23.78 15.64
C SER A 240 39.35 22.55 15.86
N PRO A 241 39.44 21.86 17.02
CA PRO A 241 38.58 20.73 17.33
C PRO A 241 37.12 21.13 17.62
N GLU A 242 36.87 22.41 17.87
CA GLU A 242 35.55 23.01 18.05
C GLU A 242 35.53 24.41 17.40
N PHE A 243 34.45 24.74 16.71
CA PHE A 243 34.17 26.07 16.13
C PHE A 243 32.68 26.20 15.79
N THR A 244 32.22 27.44 15.65
CA THR A 244 30.84 27.77 15.26
C THR A 244 30.86 28.77 14.11
N VAL A 245 29.96 28.61 13.12
CA VAL A 245 29.75 29.55 12.01
C VAL A 245 28.26 29.85 11.83
N SER A 246 27.91 31.02 11.28
CA SER A 246 26.51 31.36 10.95
C SER A 246 26.18 30.95 9.51
N ARG A 247 25.01 30.32 9.29
CA ARG A 247 24.56 29.83 7.97
C ARG A 247 23.07 30.03 7.75
N ARG A 248 22.70 30.49 6.55
CA ARG A 248 21.30 30.64 6.11
C ARG A 248 20.88 29.46 5.26
N TYR A 249 19.60 29.09 5.24
CA TYR A 249 19.08 27.91 4.51
C TYR A 249 19.54 27.79 3.02
N ARG A 250 19.79 28.91 2.32
CA ARG A 250 20.32 28.89 0.93
C ARG A 250 21.77 28.39 0.82
N ASP A 251 22.54 28.44 1.89
CA ASP A 251 23.92 27.97 1.96
C ASP A 251 23.96 26.44 1.98
N PHE A 252 23.03 25.82 2.71
CA PHE A 252 22.84 24.37 2.75
C PHE A 252 22.40 23.83 1.37
N LEU A 253 21.54 24.57 0.65
CA LEU A 253 21.20 24.27 -0.75
C LEU A 253 22.42 24.38 -1.70
N TRP A 254 23.32 25.34 -1.46
CA TRP A 254 24.58 25.44 -2.20
C TRP A 254 25.48 24.24 -1.89
N LEU A 255 25.65 23.86 -0.62
CA LEU A 255 26.43 22.70 -0.20
C LEU A 255 25.91 21.41 -0.85
N TYR A 256 24.61 21.14 -0.75
CA TYR A 256 23.96 19.98 -1.36
C TYR A 256 24.19 19.91 -2.89
N THR A 257 24.24 21.06 -3.56
CA THR A 257 24.58 21.16 -4.98
C THR A 257 26.06 20.84 -5.24
N GLN A 258 27.00 21.37 -4.44
CA GLN A 258 28.43 21.08 -4.63
C GLN A 258 28.78 19.63 -4.28
N LEU A 259 28.22 19.06 -3.22
CA LEU A 259 28.42 17.65 -2.87
C LEU A 259 28.03 16.73 -4.03
N HIS A 260 26.91 17.00 -4.72
CA HIS A 260 26.54 16.29 -5.94
C HIS A 260 27.53 16.53 -7.10
N ASN A 261 28.01 17.77 -7.32
CA ASN A 261 28.96 18.07 -8.39
C ASN A 261 30.33 17.38 -8.18
N ASN A 262 30.82 17.41 -6.95
CA ASN A 262 32.14 16.94 -6.55
C ASN A 262 32.21 15.40 -6.44
N ASN A 263 31.10 14.74 -6.05
CA ASN A 263 31.04 13.31 -5.71
C ASN A 263 30.05 12.55 -6.61
N PRO A 264 30.31 12.43 -7.92
CA PRO A 264 29.36 11.85 -8.87
C PRO A 264 29.06 10.38 -8.57
N GLY A 265 27.78 10.04 -8.41
CA GLY A 265 27.32 8.69 -8.11
C GLY A 265 27.22 8.34 -6.62
N VAL A 266 27.50 9.29 -5.70
CA VAL A 266 27.25 9.14 -4.26
C VAL A 266 25.81 9.57 -3.92
N ILE A 267 25.20 8.94 -2.92
CA ILE A 267 23.88 9.33 -2.39
C ILE A 267 24.10 10.41 -1.32
N ILE A 268 23.66 11.63 -1.61
CA ILE A 268 23.88 12.81 -0.75
C ILE A 268 22.65 13.04 0.15
N PRO A 269 22.83 13.22 1.48
CA PRO A 269 21.74 13.62 2.39
C PRO A 269 21.05 14.91 1.92
N PRO A 270 19.71 14.92 1.75
CA PRO A 270 19.00 16.06 1.19
C PRO A 270 18.53 17.07 2.26
N PRO A 271 18.60 18.38 1.98
CA PRO A 271 18.04 19.40 2.87
C PRO A 271 16.49 19.36 2.89
N PRO A 272 15.85 19.86 3.96
CA PRO A 272 14.40 19.99 4.06
C PRO A 272 13.83 20.96 3.01
N GLU A 273 12.52 20.86 2.74
CA GLU A 273 11.87 21.61 1.64
C GLU A 273 11.92 23.16 1.81
N LYS A 274 11.93 23.86 0.68
CA LYS A 274 11.91 25.33 0.61
C LYS A 274 10.47 25.86 0.73
N GLN A 275 9.91 25.79 1.92
CA GLN A 275 8.62 26.39 2.24
C GLN A 275 8.64 27.94 2.13
N ALA A 276 7.54 28.52 1.65
CA ALA A 276 7.39 29.96 1.41
C ALA A 276 6.40 30.66 2.37
N VAL A 277 5.26 30.02 2.67
CA VAL A 277 4.25 30.47 3.64
C VAL A 277 4.56 29.84 5.01
N GLY A 278 4.35 30.55 6.12
CA GLY A 278 4.69 30.04 7.45
C GLY A 278 6.18 29.85 7.75
N ARG A 279 7.06 30.34 6.86
CA ARG A 279 8.53 30.11 6.90
C ARG A 279 9.29 30.70 8.11
N PHE A 280 8.58 31.22 9.10
CA PHE A 280 9.06 31.80 10.35
C PHE A 280 8.28 31.31 11.59
N GLU A 281 7.35 30.36 11.44
CA GLU A 281 6.65 29.70 12.55
C GLU A 281 7.64 28.85 13.36
N ALA A 282 7.45 28.77 14.68
CA ALA A 282 8.42 28.14 15.59
C ALA A 282 8.64 26.64 15.26
N ASP A 283 7.55 25.86 15.17
CA ASP A 283 7.60 24.43 14.85
C ASP A 283 8.28 24.17 13.50
N PHE A 284 8.01 25.03 12.51
CA PHE A 284 8.61 24.92 11.19
C PHE A 284 10.11 25.27 11.19
N VAL A 285 10.52 26.28 11.97
CA VAL A 285 11.92 26.67 12.13
C VAL A 285 12.71 25.59 12.86
N GLU A 286 12.13 24.95 13.88
CA GLU A 286 12.74 23.85 14.63
C GLU A 286 12.80 22.54 13.83
N SER A 287 11.69 22.13 13.19
CA SER A 287 11.67 20.98 12.27
C SER A 287 12.74 21.11 11.18
N ARG A 288 12.88 22.32 10.60
CA ARG A 288 13.98 22.63 9.66
C ARG A 288 15.35 22.56 10.32
N ARG A 289 15.54 23.09 11.54
CA ARG A 289 16.82 23.06 12.28
C ARG A 289 17.28 21.61 12.47
N ALA A 290 16.41 20.75 13.02
CA ALA A 290 16.67 19.33 13.23
C ALA A 290 17.00 18.59 11.91
N ALA A 291 16.24 18.84 10.83
CA ALA A 291 16.51 18.24 9.53
C ALA A 291 17.84 18.69 8.90
N LEU A 292 18.25 19.96 9.10
CA LEU A 292 19.55 20.47 8.64
C LEU A 292 20.73 19.90 9.47
N GLU A 293 20.55 19.75 10.77
CA GLU A 293 21.50 19.10 11.68
C GLU A 293 21.74 17.63 11.29
N ARG A 294 20.66 16.89 11.07
CA ARG A 294 20.69 15.50 10.62
C ARG A 294 21.35 15.34 9.25
N MET A 295 21.05 16.24 8.29
CA MET A 295 21.71 16.30 6.98
C MET A 295 23.23 16.51 7.10
N LEU A 296 23.68 17.44 7.96
CA LEU A 296 25.12 17.71 8.15
C LEU A 296 25.85 16.56 8.85
N ASN A 297 25.28 15.98 9.92
CA ASN A 297 25.90 14.84 10.61
C ASN A 297 26.03 13.63 9.68
N LYS A 298 25.01 13.33 8.85
CA LYS A 298 25.12 12.28 7.84
C LYS A 298 26.17 12.57 6.78
N ALA A 299 26.27 13.80 6.29
CA ALA A 299 27.32 14.20 5.34
C ALA A 299 28.73 14.08 5.94
N ALA A 300 28.90 14.41 7.23
CA ALA A 300 30.17 14.31 7.94
C ALA A 300 30.53 12.88 8.38
N ALA A 301 29.55 12.00 8.59
CA ALA A 301 29.76 10.58 8.84
C ALA A 301 30.01 9.76 7.55
N HIS A 302 29.67 10.32 6.38
CA HIS A 302 29.78 9.64 5.10
C HIS A 302 31.26 9.44 4.69
N PRO A 303 31.74 8.20 4.41
CA PRO A 303 33.15 7.92 4.15
C PRO A 303 33.82 8.75 3.05
N VAL A 304 33.09 9.05 1.97
CA VAL A 304 33.52 9.97 0.90
C VAL A 304 33.35 11.45 1.29
N LEU A 305 32.12 11.89 1.63
CA LEU A 305 31.78 13.31 1.72
C LEU A 305 32.49 14.04 2.88
N GLN A 306 32.89 13.34 3.95
CA GLN A 306 33.70 13.88 5.05
C GLN A 306 35.03 14.53 4.59
N HIS A 307 35.51 14.19 3.39
CA HIS A 307 36.74 14.69 2.78
C HIS A 307 36.51 15.80 1.75
N ASP A 308 35.26 16.21 1.50
CA ASP A 308 34.93 17.22 0.50
C ASP A 308 35.39 18.63 0.93
N SER A 309 36.07 19.33 0.01
CA SER A 309 36.58 20.68 0.23
C SER A 309 35.48 21.73 0.51
N ASP A 310 34.28 21.55 -0.06
CA ASP A 310 33.14 22.45 0.11
C ASP A 310 32.34 22.12 1.37
N LEU A 311 32.33 20.86 1.84
CA LEU A 311 31.83 20.54 3.19
C LEU A 311 32.71 21.21 4.24
N LYS A 312 34.03 21.08 4.12
CA LYS A 312 34.98 21.76 5.01
C LYS A 312 34.79 23.29 4.95
N LEU A 313 34.73 23.89 3.76
CA LEU A 313 34.51 25.33 3.61
C LEU A 313 33.17 25.79 4.22
N PHE A 314 32.11 25.00 4.03
CA PHE A 314 30.80 25.26 4.61
C PHE A 314 30.82 25.19 6.14
N LEU A 315 31.57 24.28 6.76
CA LEU A 315 31.62 24.18 8.22
C LEU A 315 32.56 25.25 8.83
N GLU A 316 33.68 25.61 8.17
CA GLU A 316 34.71 26.45 8.80
C GLU A 316 34.69 27.95 8.49
N SER A 317 34.15 28.38 7.33
CA SER A 317 34.37 29.75 6.88
C SER A 317 33.47 30.77 7.60
N ASP A 318 34.08 31.69 8.35
CA ASP A 318 33.39 32.85 8.92
C ASP A 318 32.98 33.86 7.82
N ALA A 319 33.65 33.83 6.66
CA ALA A 319 33.50 34.77 5.54
C ALA A 319 32.82 34.14 4.29
N PHE A 320 32.03 33.09 4.48
CA PHE A 320 31.53 32.16 3.46
C PHE A 320 31.00 32.80 2.15
N ASN A 321 30.23 33.89 2.24
CA ASN A 321 29.68 34.62 1.09
C ASN A 321 30.73 35.33 0.22
N VAL A 322 31.93 35.58 0.75
CA VAL A 322 33.10 36.11 0.03
C VAL A 322 33.93 34.96 -0.55
N ASP A 323 34.13 33.90 0.21
CA ASP A 323 34.94 32.75 -0.21
C ASP A 323 34.33 31.99 -1.38
N ILE A 324 33.01 31.78 -1.40
CA ILE A 324 32.32 31.21 -2.58
C ILE A 324 32.59 32.06 -3.82
N LYS A 325 32.42 33.38 -3.73
CA LYS A 325 32.64 34.29 -4.88
C LYS A 325 34.10 34.28 -5.35
N ASN A 326 35.04 34.09 -4.43
CA ASN A 326 36.46 33.94 -4.76
C ASN A 326 36.77 32.57 -5.38
N LYS A 327 36.05 31.50 -5.01
CA LYS A 327 36.13 30.17 -5.66
C LYS A 327 35.54 30.22 -7.06
N GLU A 328 34.30 30.72 -7.22
CA GLU A 328 33.63 30.87 -8.53
C GLU A 328 34.41 31.74 -9.53
N ARG A 329 35.20 32.71 -9.04
CA ARG A 329 36.10 33.54 -9.87
C ARG A 329 37.39 32.84 -10.31
N LYS A 330 37.85 31.83 -9.56
CA LYS A 330 39.05 31.05 -9.91
C LYS A 330 38.74 29.89 -10.85
N ASP A 331 37.52 29.36 -10.80
CA ASP A 331 37.12 28.17 -11.55
C ASP A 331 35.81 28.41 -12.36
N PRO A 332 35.86 29.20 -13.45
CA PRO A 332 34.66 29.65 -14.17
C PRO A 332 33.88 28.53 -14.88
N GLY A 333 34.50 27.35 -15.08
CA GLY A 333 33.90 26.22 -15.81
C GLY A 333 32.66 25.59 -15.15
N LEU A 334 32.42 25.88 -13.86
CA LEU A 334 31.25 25.37 -13.11
C LEU A 334 29.99 26.25 -13.26
N SER A 335 30.07 27.38 -13.96
CA SER A 335 29.01 28.40 -13.96
C SER A 335 27.75 28.04 -14.77
N GLU A 336 27.88 27.32 -15.88
CA GLU A 336 26.83 27.25 -16.92
C GLU A 336 25.60 26.37 -16.57
N ASN A 337 25.71 25.41 -15.63
CA ASN A 337 24.62 24.48 -15.31
C ASN A 337 23.53 25.05 -14.38
N LYS A 338 23.62 26.33 -13.96
CA LYS A 338 22.72 26.94 -12.96
C LYS A 338 21.23 26.99 -13.36
N GLY A 339 20.88 26.82 -14.63
CA GLY A 339 19.48 26.83 -15.10
C GLY A 339 18.70 25.52 -14.92
N MET A 340 19.34 24.35 -15.08
CA MET A 340 18.60 23.11 -15.37
C MET A 340 18.19 22.30 -14.14
N PHE A 341 18.94 22.37 -13.03
CA PHE A 341 18.59 21.65 -11.80
C PHE A 341 17.41 22.27 -11.04
N GLY A 342 17.27 23.60 -11.05
CA GLY A 342 16.22 24.30 -10.31
C GLY A 342 14.79 23.95 -10.76
N SER A 343 14.62 23.55 -12.02
CA SER A 343 13.31 23.17 -12.58
C SER A 343 12.94 21.70 -12.36
N MET A 344 13.86 20.82 -11.95
CA MET A 344 13.57 19.40 -11.74
C MET A 344 13.12 19.08 -10.30
N LEU A 345 13.40 19.97 -9.36
CA LEU A 345 13.02 19.84 -7.95
C LEU A 345 11.54 20.17 -7.67
N SER A 346 10.73 20.49 -8.68
CA SER A 346 9.28 20.74 -8.54
C SER A 346 8.40 19.54 -8.92
N SER A 347 8.95 18.33 -9.04
CA SER A 347 8.10 17.13 -9.08
C SER A 347 7.51 16.90 -7.69
N SER A 348 6.19 17.04 -7.56
CA SER A 348 5.48 16.91 -6.28
C SER A 348 5.56 15.48 -5.73
N SER A 349 6.60 15.21 -4.93
CA SER A 349 6.53 14.17 -3.90
C SER A 349 5.39 14.52 -2.95
N GLY A 350 4.52 13.56 -2.66
CA GLY A 350 3.43 13.78 -1.70
C GLY A 350 4.00 14.24 -0.36
N LYS A 351 3.43 15.31 0.19
CA LYS A 351 3.70 15.69 1.58
C LYS A 351 3.24 14.56 2.49
N PHE A 352 3.92 14.38 3.61
CA PHE A 352 3.38 13.62 4.73
C PHE A 352 2.21 14.41 5.32
N VAL A 353 0.99 13.89 5.19
CA VAL A 353 -0.25 14.50 5.68
C VAL A 353 -0.85 13.54 6.71
N GLU A 354 -0.31 13.58 7.93
CA GLU A 354 -0.74 12.74 9.06
C GLU A 354 -0.48 13.46 10.40
N HIS A 355 -0.72 14.77 10.45
CA HIS A 355 -0.54 15.60 11.65
C HIS A 355 -1.75 16.50 11.99
N ASP A 356 -2.68 16.71 11.07
CA ASP A 356 -3.90 17.49 11.35
C ASP A 356 -4.82 16.76 12.35
N ASP A 357 -4.83 15.43 12.40
CA ASP A 357 -5.73 14.67 13.29
C ASP A 357 -5.41 14.83 14.78
N ARG A 358 -4.12 14.69 15.19
CA ARG A 358 -3.72 14.93 16.60
C ARG A 358 -3.90 16.40 16.98
N LYS A 359 -3.65 17.32 16.04
CA LYS A 359 -3.83 18.75 16.28
C LYS A 359 -5.31 19.11 16.42
N GLY A 360 -6.18 18.59 15.55
CA GLY A 360 -7.63 18.75 15.64
C GLY A 360 -8.22 18.12 16.91
N LEU A 361 -7.62 17.03 17.42
CA LEU A 361 -7.98 16.46 18.73
C LEU A 361 -7.56 17.38 19.89
N ALA A 362 -6.38 17.99 19.81
CA ALA A 362 -5.91 18.98 20.79
C ALA A 362 -6.80 20.25 20.77
N GLU A 363 -7.16 20.75 19.59
CA GLU A 363 -8.10 21.85 19.39
C GLU A 363 -9.51 21.51 19.96
N ALA A 364 -10.04 20.33 19.65
CA ALA A 364 -11.33 19.85 20.17
C ALA A 364 -11.34 19.68 21.70
N CYS A 365 -10.26 19.22 22.32
CA CYS A 365 -10.11 19.22 23.78
C CYS A 365 -10.10 20.65 24.35
N GLY A 366 -9.52 21.63 23.64
CA GLY A 366 -9.59 23.05 23.98
C GLY A 366 -11.01 23.61 23.95
N ASP A 367 -11.76 23.36 22.87
CA ASP A 367 -13.16 23.79 22.74
C ASP A 367 -14.07 23.10 23.77
N PHE A 368 -13.80 21.83 24.09
CA PHE A 368 -14.53 21.09 25.11
C PHE A 368 -14.22 21.59 26.54
N SER A 369 -12.96 21.92 26.85
CA SER A 369 -12.58 22.65 28.07
C SER A 369 -13.36 23.96 28.19
N ALA A 370 -13.29 24.83 27.18
CA ALA A 370 -13.97 26.13 27.20
C ALA A 370 -15.49 25.98 27.40
N SER A 371 -16.09 24.93 26.83
CA SER A 371 -17.51 24.58 27.02
C SER A 371 -17.81 24.11 28.45
N LEU A 372 -16.96 23.28 29.05
CA LEU A 372 -17.10 22.78 30.42
C LEU A 372 -16.93 23.91 31.46
N HIS A 373 -15.93 24.76 31.30
CA HIS A 373 -15.72 25.94 32.16
C HIS A 373 -16.90 26.92 32.04
N SER A 374 -17.40 27.17 30.83
CA SER A 374 -18.58 28.02 30.60
C SER A 374 -19.85 27.45 31.25
N LEU A 375 -20.00 26.12 31.32
CA LEU A 375 -21.11 25.46 32.01
C LEU A 375 -20.93 25.51 33.53
N SER A 376 -19.72 25.26 34.04
CA SER A 376 -19.33 25.38 35.45
C SER A 376 -19.67 26.77 36.00
N ALA A 377 -19.28 27.83 35.28
CA ALA A 377 -19.51 29.23 35.65
C ALA A 377 -21.01 29.65 35.70
N VAL A 378 -21.92 28.82 35.17
CA VAL A 378 -23.37 29.02 35.19
C VAL A 378 -24.08 28.11 36.21
N GLU A 379 -23.43 27.02 36.62
CA GLU A 379 -23.97 26.07 37.60
C GLU A 379 -23.85 26.62 39.03
N LEU A 380 -24.99 26.65 39.74
CA LEU A 380 -25.13 27.26 41.06
C LEU A 380 -24.80 26.30 42.21
N SER A 381 -24.72 25.00 41.95
CA SER A 381 -24.37 23.96 42.92
C SER A 381 -22.85 23.73 42.95
N PRO A 382 -22.13 24.02 44.05
CA PRO A 382 -20.69 23.77 44.16
C PRO A 382 -20.31 22.31 43.92
N ALA A 383 -21.18 21.38 44.34
CA ALA A 383 -21.05 19.93 44.12
C ALA A 383 -21.17 19.49 42.64
N LEU A 384 -21.45 20.42 41.72
CA LEU A 384 -21.51 20.18 40.27
C LEU A 384 -20.57 21.11 39.50
N SER A 385 -20.46 22.40 39.86
CA SER A 385 -19.52 23.32 39.21
C SER A 385 -18.06 22.95 39.48
N SER A 386 -17.66 22.66 40.72
CA SER A 386 -16.27 22.28 41.03
C SER A 386 -15.78 21.04 40.24
N PRO A 387 -16.56 19.94 40.16
CA PRO A 387 -16.24 18.83 39.24
C PRO A 387 -16.20 19.19 37.75
N LEU A 388 -17.07 20.09 37.27
CA LEU A 388 -17.07 20.54 35.86
C LEU A 388 -15.87 21.42 35.52
N ASP A 389 -15.43 22.28 36.46
CA ASP A 389 -14.23 23.12 36.32
C ASP A 389 -12.97 22.26 36.33
N SER A 390 -12.89 21.31 37.28
CA SER A 390 -11.80 20.33 37.36
C SER A 390 -11.70 19.50 36.07
N LEU A 391 -12.85 19.11 35.49
CA LEU A 391 -12.88 18.41 34.21
C LEU A 391 -12.44 19.29 33.04
N SER A 392 -12.69 20.60 33.08
CA SER A 392 -12.13 21.55 32.10
C SER A 392 -10.60 21.58 32.16
N ASP A 393 -10.02 21.78 33.34
CA ASP A 393 -8.56 21.80 33.55
C ASP A 393 -7.88 20.52 33.03
N ILE A 394 -8.55 19.37 33.19
CA ILE A 394 -8.10 18.09 32.65
C ILE A 394 -8.10 18.08 31.12
N GLN A 395 -9.13 18.63 30.47
CA GLN A 395 -9.13 18.74 29.01
C GLN A 395 -8.04 19.69 28.49
N ILE A 396 -7.64 20.72 29.25
CA ILE A 396 -6.46 21.55 28.94
C ILE A 396 -5.17 20.72 28.99
N ARG A 397 -4.94 19.96 30.07
CA ARG A 397 -3.74 19.09 30.19
C ARG A 397 -3.69 18.00 29.12
N ILE A 398 -4.85 17.43 28.78
CA ILE A 398 -4.99 16.43 27.70
C ILE A 398 -4.69 17.07 26.33
N ARG A 399 -5.14 18.31 26.09
CA ARG A 399 -4.74 19.10 24.91
C ARG A 399 -3.21 19.29 24.87
N GLU A 400 -2.59 19.77 25.95
CA GLU A 400 -1.15 20.01 26.02
C GLU A 400 -0.32 18.74 25.79
N LEU A 401 -0.84 17.59 26.23
CA LEU A 401 -0.28 16.28 25.98
C LEU A 401 -0.36 15.89 24.50
N TYR A 402 -1.51 16.06 23.83
CA TYR A 402 -1.64 15.80 22.40
C TYR A 402 -0.83 16.77 21.53
N GLU A 403 -0.74 18.04 21.94
CA GLU A 403 0.02 19.09 21.23
C GLU A 403 1.54 18.78 21.30
N ARG A 404 2.05 18.36 22.47
CA ARG A 404 3.42 17.81 22.60
C ARG A 404 3.62 16.51 21.84
N GLN A 405 2.67 15.58 21.87
CA GLN A 405 2.79 14.30 21.17
C GLN A 405 2.92 14.54 19.65
N ALA A 406 2.07 15.39 19.07
CA ALA A 406 2.14 15.75 17.66
C ALA A 406 3.52 16.35 17.27
N GLN A 407 4.10 17.22 18.11
CA GLN A 407 5.46 17.74 17.91
C GLN A 407 6.52 16.62 17.98
N GLN A 408 6.42 15.70 18.95
CA GLN A 408 7.34 14.56 19.07
C GLN A 408 7.25 13.62 17.86
N ASP A 409 6.05 13.37 17.34
CA ASP A 409 5.83 12.53 16.14
C ASP A 409 6.49 13.15 14.89
N ILE A 410 6.36 14.47 14.72
CA ILE A 410 7.02 15.23 13.63
C ILE A 410 8.54 15.07 13.74
N LEU A 411 9.11 15.27 14.93
CA LEU A 411 10.56 15.27 15.13
C LEU A 411 11.19 13.88 15.06
N THR A 412 10.49 12.83 15.52
CA THR A 412 11.00 11.45 15.56
C THR A 412 10.74 10.68 14.26
N MET A 413 9.51 10.73 13.75
CA MET A 413 9.06 9.90 12.61
C MET A 413 8.91 10.73 11.33
N GLY A 414 8.27 11.90 11.43
CA GLY A 414 7.98 12.78 10.29
C GLY A 414 9.24 13.18 9.53
N ILE A 415 10.26 13.71 10.23
CA ILE A 415 11.55 14.10 9.64
C ILE A 415 12.26 12.92 8.97
N VAL A 416 12.21 11.72 9.57
CA VAL A 416 12.86 10.52 9.04
C VAL A 416 12.17 10.06 7.75
N ILE A 417 10.85 9.96 7.73
CA ILE A 417 10.06 9.62 6.53
C ILE A 417 10.32 10.63 5.40
N ASP A 418 10.25 11.92 5.72
CA ASP A 418 10.43 13.04 4.78
C ASP A 418 11.87 13.12 4.22
N GLU A 419 12.89 12.80 5.03
CA GLU A 419 14.26 12.59 4.57
C GLU A 419 14.34 11.43 3.55
N TYR A 420 13.74 10.27 3.85
CA TYR A 420 13.79 9.11 2.94
C TYR A 420 12.99 9.31 1.65
N ILE A 421 11.88 10.06 1.68
CA ILE A 421 11.17 10.50 0.48
C ILE A 421 12.09 11.37 -0.40
N ARG A 422 12.83 12.32 0.20
CA ARG A 422 13.80 13.16 -0.54
C ARG A 422 15.04 12.40 -1.01
N LEU A 423 15.51 11.39 -0.28
CA LEU A 423 16.70 10.60 -0.65
C LEU A 423 16.52 9.87 -1.99
N ILE A 424 15.28 9.49 -2.34
CA ILE A 424 14.94 8.98 -3.68
C ILE A 424 15.31 9.99 -4.78
N GLY A 425 15.24 11.30 -4.49
CA GLY A 425 15.70 12.38 -5.38
C GLY A 425 17.21 12.42 -5.58
N SER A 426 18.01 12.17 -4.54
CA SER A 426 19.47 12.04 -4.69
C SER A 426 19.84 10.75 -5.42
N VAL A 427 19.20 9.61 -5.14
CA VAL A 427 19.39 8.35 -5.88
C VAL A 427 19.10 8.53 -7.38
N LYS A 428 18.00 9.21 -7.73
CA LYS A 428 17.71 9.60 -9.13
C LYS A 428 18.80 10.48 -9.72
N THR A 429 19.35 11.43 -8.95
CA THR A 429 20.42 12.33 -9.40
C THR A 429 21.73 11.58 -9.66
N ALA A 430 22.15 10.69 -8.77
CA ALA A 430 23.30 9.80 -8.97
C ALA A 430 23.14 8.94 -10.24
N PHE A 431 21.94 8.40 -10.49
CA PHE A 431 21.63 7.65 -11.70
C PHE A 431 21.73 8.50 -12.97
N GLN A 432 21.24 9.75 -12.94
CA GLN A 432 21.37 10.70 -14.06
C GLN A 432 22.83 11.10 -14.30
N GLN A 433 23.65 11.27 -13.26
CA GLN A 433 25.08 11.53 -13.42
C GLN A 433 25.77 10.34 -14.11
N ARG A 434 25.46 9.10 -13.72
CA ARG A 434 25.97 7.91 -14.39
C ARG A 434 25.49 7.80 -15.85
N GLN A 435 24.25 8.22 -16.13
CA GLN A 435 23.74 8.34 -17.49
C GLN A 435 24.50 9.41 -18.31
N LYS A 436 24.90 10.54 -17.70
CA LYS A 436 25.76 11.55 -18.36
C LYS A 436 27.16 11.00 -18.65
N ALA A 437 27.76 10.24 -17.72
CA ALA A 437 29.04 9.56 -17.94
C ALA A 437 28.97 8.55 -19.12
N TYR A 438 27.89 7.76 -19.21
CA TYR A 438 27.63 6.86 -20.34
C TYR A 438 27.61 7.59 -21.70
N HIS A 439 26.87 8.70 -21.79
CA HIS A 439 26.82 9.51 -23.01
C HIS A 439 28.18 10.16 -23.34
N SER A 440 28.94 10.58 -22.32
CA SER A 440 30.29 11.13 -22.50
C SER A 440 31.25 10.10 -23.11
N TRP A 441 31.26 8.86 -22.58
CA TRP A 441 32.03 7.75 -23.16
C TRP A 441 31.62 7.47 -24.61
N HIS A 442 30.33 7.30 -24.91
CA HIS A 442 29.88 7.00 -26.27
C HIS A 442 30.15 8.15 -27.26
N SER A 443 30.09 9.40 -26.82
CA SER A 443 30.48 10.58 -27.62
C SER A 443 31.98 10.59 -27.93
N ALA A 444 32.83 10.32 -26.93
CA ALA A 444 34.27 10.17 -27.12
C ALA A 444 34.61 8.99 -28.05
N GLU A 445 33.86 7.89 -27.98
CA GLU A 445 34.07 6.69 -28.80
C GLU A 445 33.68 6.92 -30.27
N GLN A 446 32.59 7.65 -30.52
CA GLN A 446 32.24 8.12 -31.86
C GLN A 446 33.30 9.07 -32.44
N GLU A 447 33.85 9.98 -31.63
CA GLU A 447 34.90 10.90 -32.06
C GLU A 447 36.23 10.17 -32.35
N LEU A 448 36.61 9.21 -31.50
CA LEU A 448 37.72 8.29 -31.77
C LEU A 448 37.53 7.55 -33.11
N GLN A 449 36.33 7.04 -33.37
CA GLN A 449 36.04 6.29 -34.60
C GLN A 449 36.09 7.19 -35.86
N LYS A 450 35.66 8.46 -35.78
CA LYS A 450 35.84 9.45 -36.85
C LYS A 450 37.33 9.74 -37.10
N ARG A 451 38.13 9.90 -36.05
CA ARG A 451 39.57 10.17 -36.13
C ARG A 451 40.32 9.00 -36.76
N LYS A 452 40.08 7.77 -36.30
CA LYS A 452 40.61 6.53 -36.92
C LYS A 452 40.20 6.39 -38.39
N THR A 453 38.92 6.59 -38.71
CA THR A 453 38.43 6.56 -40.10
C THR A 453 39.11 7.61 -41.00
N THR A 454 39.53 8.74 -40.43
CA THR A 454 40.24 9.81 -41.15
C THR A 454 41.72 9.46 -41.34
N GLN A 455 42.36 8.88 -40.34
CA GLN A 455 43.73 8.33 -40.41
C GLN A 455 43.82 7.23 -41.47
N ASP A 456 42.90 6.25 -41.45
CA ASP A 456 42.81 5.17 -42.45
C ASP A 456 42.65 5.68 -43.89
N LYS A 457 41.84 6.71 -44.09
CA LYS A 457 41.65 7.34 -45.42
C LYS A 457 42.94 7.96 -45.93
N LEU A 458 43.74 8.60 -45.07
CA LEU A 458 45.02 9.20 -45.45
C LEU A 458 46.12 8.15 -45.67
N LEU A 459 46.18 7.11 -44.84
CA LEU A 459 47.07 5.96 -45.05
C LEU A 459 46.82 5.29 -46.41
N ARG A 460 45.55 5.14 -46.82
CA ARG A 460 45.16 4.58 -48.13
C ARG A 460 45.41 5.51 -49.32
N GLN A 461 45.72 6.79 -49.12
CA GLN A 461 45.95 7.77 -50.20
C GLN A 461 47.40 7.85 -50.68
N GLY A 462 48.34 7.16 -50.04
CA GLY A 462 49.65 6.82 -50.62
C GLY A 462 50.56 7.98 -51.04
N ARG A 463 50.40 9.18 -50.45
CA ARG A 463 51.22 10.37 -50.75
C ARG A 463 51.80 11.01 -49.50
N SER A 464 52.94 11.68 -49.68
CA SER A 464 53.76 12.27 -48.61
C SER A 464 53.03 13.36 -47.82
N GLN A 465 52.42 12.97 -46.69
CA GLN A 465 51.93 13.87 -45.64
C GLN A 465 52.27 13.26 -44.25
N GLN A 466 53.53 12.87 -44.05
CA GLN A 466 53.97 12.17 -42.84
C GLN A 466 53.67 12.96 -41.57
N ASP A 467 53.91 14.27 -41.56
CA ASP A 467 53.64 15.13 -40.39
C ASP A 467 52.15 15.16 -40.01
N ARG A 468 51.27 15.09 -41.01
CA ARG A 468 49.81 15.03 -40.81
C ARG A 468 49.36 13.67 -40.30
N LEU A 469 50.02 12.59 -40.72
CA LEU A 469 49.82 11.25 -40.16
C LEU A 469 50.33 11.16 -38.71
N ASN A 470 51.46 11.79 -38.40
CA ASN A 470 51.99 11.90 -37.05
C ASN A 470 51.01 12.69 -36.15
N GLN A 471 50.52 13.84 -36.61
CA GLN A 471 49.52 14.63 -35.89
C GLN A 471 48.22 13.85 -35.67
N LEU A 472 47.68 13.20 -36.71
CA LEU A 472 46.47 12.38 -36.58
C LEU A 472 46.67 11.17 -35.67
N SER A 473 47.88 10.60 -35.60
CA SER A 473 48.19 9.52 -34.65
C SER A 473 48.20 10.02 -33.20
N ALA A 474 48.62 11.26 -32.95
CA ALA A 474 48.50 11.90 -31.63
C ALA A 474 47.03 12.23 -31.30
N ASP A 475 46.28 12.79 -32.25
CA ASP A 475 44.84 13.06 -32.13
C ASP A 475 44.00 11.78 -31.86
N VAL A 476 44.42 10.63 -32.40
CA VAL A 476 43.83 9.31 -32.11
C VAL A 476 44.23 8.84 -30.72
N ALA A 477 45.51 8.90 -30.34
CA ALA A 477 45.95 8.52 -29.00
C ALA A 477 45.29 9.37 -27.89
N ASP A 478 45.04 10.65 -28.13
CA ASP A 478 44.28 11.52 -27.22
C ASP A 478 42.79 11.16 -27.16
N ALA A 479 42.19 10.75 -28.27
CA ALA A 479 40.82 10.25 -28.28
C ALA A 479 40.72 8.89 -27.56
N GLU A 480 41.69 7.99 -27.71
CA GLU A 480 41.76 6.73 -26.97
C GLU A 480 41.92 6.96 -25.46
N ARG A 481 42.77 7.90 -25.05
CA ARG A 481 42.89 8.31 -23.64
C ARG A 481 41.57 8.85 -23.09
N LYS A 482 40.87 9.70 -23.84
CA LYS A 482 39.56 10.25 -23.43
C LYS A 482 38.47 9.17 -23.34
N VAL A 483 38.41 8.24 -24.30
CA VAL A 483 37.49 7.08 -24.25
C VAL A 483 37.77 6.22 -23.02
N HIS A 484 39.04 5.91 -22.76
CA HIS A 484 39.43 5.11 -21.60
C HIS A 484 39.06 5.79 -20.28
N GLN A 485 39.35 7.09 -20.14
CA GLN A 485 38.98 7.88 -18.95
C GLN A 485 37.46 7.97 -18.74
N ALA A 486 36.69 8.28 -19.78
CA ALA A 486 35.23 8.39 -19.68
C ALA A 486 34.55 7.04 -19.37
N ARG A 487 35.08 5.93 -19.92
CA ARG A 487 34.63 4.58 -19.59
C ARG A 487 34.99 4.18 -18.16
N LEU A 488 36.23 4.43 -17.74
CA LEU A 488 36.68 4.15 -16.38
C LEU A 488 35.78 4.86 -15.34
N LEU A 489 35.46 6.14 -15.57
CA LEU A 489 34.51 6.90 -14.76
C LEU A 489 33.13 6.23 -14.68
N PHE A 490 32.56 5.79 -15.82
CA PHE A 490 31.26 5.12 -15.86
C PHE A 490 31.23 3.75 -15.14
N ASP A 491 32.33 2.99 -15.23
CA ASP A 491 32.51 1.70 -14.57
C ASP A 491 32.76 1.88 -13.07
N ASP A 492 33.52 2.89 -12.65
CA ASP A 492 33.75 3.26 -11.25
C ASP A 492 32.50 3.79 -10.56
N MET A 493 31.76 4.72 -11.19
CA MET A 493 30.43 5.11 -10.72
C MET A 493 29.49 3.90 -10.62
N GLY A 494 29.62 2.93 -11.54
CA GLY A 494 28.85 1.69 -11.50
C GLY A 494 29.22 0.77 -10.34
N ARG A 495 30.46 0.82 -9.83
CA ARG A 495 30.89 0.14 -8.60
C ARG A 495 30.39 0.90 -7.37
N LEU A 496 30.69 2.20 -7.30
CA LEU A 496 30.36 3.09 -6.18
C LEU A 496 28.86 3.09 -5.86
N MET A 497 28.00 3.20 -6.89
CA MET A 497 26.55 3.19 -6.71
C MET A 497 26.00 1.88 -6.11
N ARG A 498 26.66 0.73 -6.29
CA ARG A 498 26.23 -0.52 -5.65
C ARG A 498 26.55 -0.51 -4.15
N SER A 499 27.80 -0.20 -3.80
CA SER A 499 28.19 -0.05 -2.39
C SER A 499 27.41 1.06 -1.67
N GLU A 500 27.01 2.12 -2.38
CA GLU A 500 26.17 3.19 -1.82
C GLU A 500 24.72 2.76 -1.61
N LEU A 501 24.13 1.95 -2.51
CA LEU A 501 22.81 1.35 -2.27
C LEU A 501 22.83 0.37 -1.09
N GLU A 502 23.82 -0.53 -1.02
CA GLU A 502 24.01 -1.45 0.12
C GLU A 502 24.29 -0.74 1.45
N ARG A 503 24.90 0.45 1.41
CA ARG A 503 25.10 1.34 2.57
C ARG A 503 23.79 2.00 2.98
N PHE A 504 23.08 2.59 2.01
CA PHE A 504 21.80 3.28 2.19
C PHE A 504 20.68 2.35 2.70
N GLU A 505 20.58 1.13 2.19
CA GLU A 505 19.55 0.16 2.62
C GLU A 505 19.72 -0.23 4.10
N ARG A 506 20.96 -0.43 4.56
CA ARG A 506 21.25 -0.69 5.98
C ARG A 506 21.02 0.55 6.85
N GLU A 507 21.57 1.70 6.46
CA GLU A 507 21.39 2.98 7.18
C GLU A 507 19.89 3.28 7.35
N LYS A 508 19.08 3.06 6.30
CA LYS A 508 17.63 3.21 6.34
C LYS A 508 16.97 2.32 7.39
N VAL A 509 17.35 1.05 7.50
CA VAL A 509 16.79 0.15 8.53
C VAL A 509 17.19 0.58 9.93
N GLU A 510 18.44 0.98 10.12
CA GLU A 510 18.97 1.46 11.42
C GLU A 510 18.27 2.76 11.88
N ASP A 511 18.10 3.73 10.97
CA ASP A 511 17.40 4.99 11.25
C ASP A 511 15.90 4.81 11.49
N PHE A 512 15.20 4.05 10.64
CA PHE A 512 13.77 3.78 10.85
C PHE A 512 13.53 3.02 12.15
N LYS A 513 14.41 2.06 12.50
CA LYS A 513 14.33 1.36 13.77
C LYS A 513 14.42 2.36 14.94
N SER A 514 15.46 3.21 14.96
CA SER A 514 15.65 4.20 16.03
C SER A 514 14.46 5.17 16.15
N GLY A 515 13.94 5.66 15.01
CA GLY A 515 12.75 6.51 14.98
C GLY A 515 11.49 5.81 15.51
N VAL A 516 11.28 4.52 15.18
CA VAL A 516 10.17 3.72 15.72
C VAL A 516 10.36 3.47 17.22
N GLU A 517 11.57 3.18 17.70
CA GLU A 517 11.85 2.98 19.12
C GLU A 517 11.52 4.25 19.92
N THR A 518 12.03 5.43 19.53
CA THR A 518 11.73 6.69 20.22
C THR A 518 10.25 7.09 20.14
N PHE A 519 9.57 6.85 19.01
CA PHE A 519 8.12 7.09 18.86
C PHE A 519 7.26 6.15 19.73
N LEU A 520 7.64 4.88 19.86
CA LEU A 520 6.94 3.94 20.74
C LEU A 520 7.18 4.25 22.22
N GLU A 521 8.39 4.68 22.59
CA GLU A 521 8.70 5.14 23.93
C GLU A 521 7.90 6.40 24.28
N SER A 522 7.91 7.44 23.42
CA SER A 522 7.14 8.67 23.67
C SER A 522 5.63 8.42 23.74
N ALA A 523 5.07 7.57 22.88
CA ALA A 523 3.67 7.19 22.94
C ALA A 523 3.31 6.39 24.20
N VAL A 524 4.23 5.58 24.74
CA VAL A 524 4.03 4.86 26.00
C VAL A 524 4.10 5.81 27.20
N GLU A 525 5.05 6.74 27.25
CA GLU A 525 5.12 7.74 28.34
C GLU A 525 3.91 8.69 28.29
N ALA A 526 3.51 9.17 27.11
CA ALA A 526 2.30 9.98 26.96
C ALA A 526 1.04 9.24 27.44
N GLN A 527 0.92 7.94 27.16
CA GLN A 527 -0.21 7.13 27.65
C GLN A 527 -0.17 6.92 29.17
N LYS A 528 1.00 6.93 29.82
CA LYS A 528 1.09 6.96 31.29
C LYS A 528 0.67 8.31 31.85
N GLU A 529 1.16 9.40 31.27
CA GLU A 529 0.81 10.77 31.67
C GLU A 529 -0.71 11.00 31.58
N LEU A 530 -1.35 10.45 30.55
CA LEU A 530 -2.81 10.44 30.43
C LEU A 530 -3.49 9.66 31.57
N ILE A 531 -3.00 8.48 32.00
CA ILE A 531 -3.62 7.78 33.14
C ILE A 531 -3.34 8.53 34.44
N GLU A 532 -2.12 9.06 34.63
CA GLU A 532 -1.71 10.20 35.46
C GLU A 532 -2.84 11.18 35.82
N ILE A 533 -3.27 11.87 34.76
CA ILE A 533 -4.27 12.93 34.77
C ILE A 533 -5.64 12.39 35.20
N TRP A 534 -6.07 11.24 34.67
CA TRP A 534 -7.37 10.63 35.00
C TRP A 534 -7.44 10.01 36.40
N GLU A 535 -6.36 9.42 36.89
CA GLU A 535 -6.26 8.87 38.26
C GLU A 535 -6.27 10.01 39.29
N THR A 536 -5.55 11.11 39.02
CA THR A 536 -5.60 12.32 39.84
C THR A 536 -7.02 12.88 39.95
N PHE A 537 -7.76 12.94 38.83
CA PHE A 537 -9.16 13.39 38.83
C PHE A 537 -10.08 12.49 39.65
N LEU A 538 -9.94 11.17 39.50
CA LEU A 538 -10.77 10.22 40.24
C LEU A 538 -10.57 10.37 41.76
N MET A 539 -9.33 10.58 42.21
CA MET A 539 -9.03 10.87 43.60
C MET A 539 -9.61 12.21 44.10
N GLN A 540 -9.78 13.21 43.22
CA GLN A 540 -10.44 14.49 43.54
C GLN A 540 -11.97 14.39 43.56
N LEU A 541 -12.56 13.42 42.87
CA LEU A 541 -14.01 13.13 42.94
C LEU A 541 -14.38 12.25 44.14
N ASP A 542 -13.46 11.40 44.60
CA ASP A 542 -13.66 10.51 45.74
C ASP A 542 -13.37 11.18 47.11
N THR A 543 -12.92 12.44 47.15
CA THR A 543 -12.83 13.25 48.38
C THR A 543 -14.17 13.89 48.75
N ASP A 544 -14.78 13.43 49.84
CA ASP A 544 -16.01 13.99 50.43
C ASP A 544 -15.90 15.50 50.75
N GLU A 545 -17.04 16.21 50.77
CA GLU A 545 -17.15 17.66 51.03
C GLU A 545 -16.61 18.07 52.43
N GLY A 546 -15.30 18.32 52.54
CA GLY A 546 -14.70 18.87 53.75
C GLY A 546 -13.18 18.95 53.79
N ASP A 547 -12.46 17.99 53.19
CA ASP A 547 -10.99 17.92 53.28
C ASP A 547 -10.30 18.59 52.08
N THR A 548 -9.30 19.44 52.37
CA THR A 548 -8.54 20.16 51.33
C THR A 548 -7.47 19.27 50.72
N PHE A 549 -7.60 18.96 49.42
CA PHE A 549 -6.60 18.20 48.67
C PHE A 549 -5.22 18.91 48.69
N VAL A 550 -4.19 18.18 49.12
CA VAL A 550 -2.78 18.60 49.05
C VAL A 550 -2.06 17.68 48.06
N PRO A 551 -1.57 18.19 46.91
CA PRO A 551 -0.87 17.35 45.94
C PRO A 551 0.45 16.81 46.51
N PRO A 552 0.93 15.64 46.03
CA PRO A 552 2.28 15.16 46.32
C PRO A 552 3.33 16.22 45.97
N ALA A 553 4.33 16.39 46.85
CA ALA A 553 5.33 17.45 46.72
C ALA A 553 6.17 17.29 45.44
N GLY A 554 5.86 18.10 44.43
CA GLY A 554 6.51 18.10 43.11
C GLY A 554 5.82 19.00 42.09
N VAL A 555 4.49 19.18 42.17
CA VAL A 555 3.71 19.98 41.22
C VAL A 555 3.34 21.35 41.81
N VAL A 556 4.06 22.38 41.38
CA VAL A 556 3.64 23.79 41.47
C VAL A 556 3.98 24.44 40.13
N ALA A 557 2.98 24.96 39.41
CA ALA A 557 3.20 25.76 38.22
C ALA A 557 3.81 27.12 38.64
N ALA A 558 4.95 27.48 38.07
CA ALA A 558 5.54 28.79 38.28
C ALA A 558 4.82 29.83 37.40
N PRO A 559 4.36 30.98 37.95
CA PRO A 559 3.76 32.04 37.15
C PRO A 559 4.83 32.79 36.35
N ASP A 560 4.42 33.34 35.19
CA ASP A 560 5.31 33.99 34.23
C ASP A 560 6.22 35.07 34.82
N THR A 561 7.52 34.99 34.50
CA THR A 561 8.48 36.08 34.70
C THR A 561 9.50 36.14 33.57
N GLU A 562 9.92 37.36 33.22
CA GLU A 562 10.76 37.64 32.04
C GLU A 562 12.20 37.07 32.12
N PRO A 563 12.87 36.82 30.97
CA PRO A 563 13.99 35.90 30.90
C PRO A 563 15.33 36.45 31.41
N THR A 564 15.99 35.74 32.33
CA THR A 564 17.40 35.97 32.71
C THR A 564 18.23 34.68 32.84
N THR A 565 19.09 34.45 31.82
CA THR A 565 20.41 33.78 31.87
C THR A 565 20.68 32.58 32.80
N ASN A 566 20.88 31.42 32.17
CA ASN A 566 21.79 30.29 32.49
C ASN A 566 22.33 30.08 33.93
N GLN A 567 22.06 28.89 34.48
CA GLN A 567 23.13 28.01 34.99
C GLN A 567 22.69 26.54 35.10
N ASP A 568 23.60 25.61 34.84
CA ASP A 568 23.38 24.16 34.91
C ASP A 568 23.38 23.62 36.35
N THR A 569 22.58 22.57 36.60
CA THR A 569 22.94 21.52 37.58
C THR A 569 22.22 20.21 37.30
N GLU A 570 22.97 19.12 37.07
CA GLU A 570 22.40 17.76 37.04
C GLU A 570 21.93 17.32 38.44
N SER A 571 20.83 16.58 38.54
CA SER A 571 20.61 15.66 39.66
C SER A 571 19.94 14.36 39.20
N ARG A 572 20.60 13.23 39.48
CA ARG A 572 20.17 11.88 39.04
C ARG A 572 19.52 11.16 40.21
N VAL A 573 18.20 11.04 40.21
CA VAL A 573 17.48 10.23 41.20
C VAL A 573 17.58 8.74 40.82
N SER A 574 18.06 7.90 41.73
CA SER A 574 18.27 6.47 41.45
C SER A 574 17.07 5.61 41.85
N CYS A 575 16.42 4.98 40.88
CA CYS A 575 15.37 4.00 41.14
C CYS A 575 15.93 2.73 41.81
N ARG A 576 15.60 2.51 43.08
CA ARG A 576 15.70 1.21 43.77
C ARG A 576 14.38 0.95 44.49
N GLY A 577 13.56 0.02 44.00
CA GLY A 577 12.25 -0.22 44.62
C GLY A 577 11.38 -1.35 44.05
N PHE A 578 11.59 -1.82 42.81
CA PHE A 578 10.78 -2.90 42.23
C PHE A 578 11.65 -4.02 41.67
N ALA A 579 11.66 -5.15 42.38
CA ALA A 579 12.45 -6.33 42.03
C ALA A 579 11.73 -7.65 42.37
N ASP A 580 10.43 -7.75 42.06
CA ASP A 580 9.79 -9.05 41.80
C ASP A 580 8.52 -8.94 40.93
N LEU A 581 8.71 -8.53 39.68
CA LEU A 581 7.72 -8.72 38.62
C LEU A 581 8.35 -9.58 37.54
N THR A 582 7.94 -10.84 37.45
CA THR A 582 8.30 -11.74 36.36
C THR A 582 7.63 -11.26 35.08
N VAL A 583 8.32 -10.36 34.38
CA VAL A 583 7.90 -9.82 33.08
C VAL A 583 7.69 -10.99 32.12
N LYS A 584 6.43 -11.28 31.80
CA LYS A 584 6.10 -12.21 30.70
C LYS A 584 6.73 -11.64 29.42
N PRO A 585 7.37 -12.48 28.57
CA PRO A 585 7.97 -12.00 27.33
C PRO A 585 6.94 -11.21 26.54
N LEU A 586 7.33 -10.01 26.10
CA LEU A 586 6.45 -9.13 25.35
C LEU A 586 6.18 -9.78 23.98
N VAL A 587 4.91 -9.91 23.65
CA VAL A 587 4.45 -10.46 22.37
C VAL A 587 3.85 -9.32 21.57
N TYR A 588 4.42 -9.08 20.40
CA TYR A 588 4.07 -8.02 19.49
C TYR A 588 3.30 -8.62 18.31
N TYR A 589 2.17 -8.02 17.97
CA TYR A 589 1.50 -8.26 16.70
C TYR A 589 1.55 -6.98 15.88
N ILE A 590 2.03 -7.09 14.65
CA ILE A 590 1.98 -6.02 13.65
C ILE A 590 0.95 -6.42 12.61
N ALA A 591 -0.09 -5.60 12.44
CA ALA A 591 -0.94 -5.69 11.26
C ALA A 591 -0.20 -4.97 10.12
N THR A 592 0.65 -5.70 9.39
CA THR A 592 1.22 -5.20 8.12
C THR A 592 0.12 -5.28 7.08
N SER A 593 -0.69 -4.24 7.00
CA SER A 593 -1.61 -4.08 5.88
C SER A 593 -1.11 -2.96 4.97
N THR A 594 -1.08 -3.27 3.67
CA THR A 594 -1.23 -2.26 2.63
C THR A 594 -2.69 -1.78 2.65
N PHE A 595 -3.14 -1.15 3.76
CA PHE A 595 -4.54 -0.77 4.00
C PHE A 595 -4.94 0.50 3.25
N GLU A 596 -4.77 0.37 1.95
CA GLU A 596 -5.13 1.28 0.89
C GLU A 596 -5.32 0.42 -0.40
N TRP A 597 -4.79 -0.82 -0.51
CA TRP A 597 -4.68 -1.56 -1.79
C TRP A 597 -5.00 -3.11 -1.84
N TYR A 598 -5.42 -3.83 -0.77
CA TYR A 598 -5.69 -5.31 -0.88
C TYR A 598 -6.70 -5.87 0.17
N PRO A 599 -7.52 -6.92 -0.15
CA PRO A 599 -8.33 -7.64 0.83
C PRO A 599 -7.50 -8.66 1.65
N GLY A 600 -6.68 -8.18 2.58
CA GLY A 600 -5.92 -9.07 3.46
C GLY A 600 -5.12 -8.31 4.49
N VAL A 601 -5.32 -8.65 5.77
CA VAL A 601 -4.43 -8.21 6.85
C VAL A 601 -3.43 -9.33 7.10
N GLN A 602 -2.23 -9.21 6.54
CA GLN A 602 -1.11 -10.00 7.01
C GLN A 602 -0.80 -9.52 8.44
N ILE A 603 -1.20 -10.32 9.43
CA ILE A 603 -0.76 -10.12 10.81
C ILE A 603 0.58 -10.84 10.92
N HIS A 604 1.62 -10.19 11.42
CA HIS A 604 2.86 -10.86 11.81
C HIS A 604 3.00 -10.84 13.34
N HIS A 605 3.74 -11.82 13.86
CA HIS A 605 3.98 -12.07 15.28
C HIS A 605 5.48 -11.96 15.58
N SER A 606 5.85 -11.33 16.70
CA SER A 606 7.23 -11.27 17.18
C SER A 606 7.30 -11.28 18.71
N THR A 607 8.43 -11.73 19.25
CA THR A 607 8.78 -11.63 20.67
C THR A 607 9.95 -10.69 20.96
N ASP A 608 10.55 -10.08 19.94
CA ASP A 608 11.78 -9.27 20.03
C ASP A 608 11.84 -8.05 19.10
N LEU A 609 10.78 -7.79 18.31
CA LEU A 609 10.66 -6.78 17.25
C LEU A 609 11.66 -6.93 16.08
N ALA A 610 12.56 -7.91 16.10
CA ALA A 610 13.57 -8.16 15.08
C ALA A 610 13.20 -9.33 14.15
N ASN A 611 12.64 -10.40 14.72
CA ASN A 611 12.19 -11.60 14.03
C ASN A 611 10.67 -11.62 13.98
N TRP A 612 10.07 -11.79 12.79
CA TRP A 612 8.63 -11.69 12.57
C TRP A 612 8.09 -12.91 11.80
N ASP A 613 7.17 -13.66 12.42
CA ASP A 613 6.46 -14.79 11.82
C ASP A 613 5.14 -14.34 11.18
N LEU A 614 4.83 -14.78 9.95
CA LEU A 614 3.50 -14.56 9.38
C LEU A 614 2.44 -15.39 10.11
N VAL A 615 1.40 -14.72 10.61
CA VAL A 615 0.19 -15.35 11.16
C VAL A 615 -0.72 -15.74 10.00
N GLY A 616 -0.43 -16.90 9.40
CA GLY A 616 -1.30 -17.54 8.42
C GLY A 616 -2.58 -18.12 9.05
N ILE A 617 -3.06 -19.23 8.50
CA ILE A 617 -4.34 -19.85 8.88
C ILE A 617 -4.40 -20.15 10.38
N ARG A 618 -5.36 -19.51 11.06
CA ARG A 618 -5.71 -19.78 12.46
C ARG A 618 -6.83 -20.80 12.57
N LEU A 619 -6.74 -21.64 13.60
CA LEU A 619 -7.79 -22.54 14.04
C LEU A 619 -8.20 -22.20 15.48
N GLN A 620 -9.50 -22.23 15.75
CA GLN A 620 -10.09 -22.20 17.10
C GLN A 620 -11.35 -23.07 17.09
N GLN A 621 -11.73 -23.62 18.25
CA GLN A 621 -12.97 -24.39 18.39
C GLN A 621 -14.19 -23.46 18.42
N TRP A 622 -15.24 -23.81 17.68
CA TRP A 622 -16.59 -23.27 17.87
C TRP A 622 -17.39 -24.18 18.80
N ASP A 623 -18.12 -23.58 19.73
CA ASP A 623 -19.08 -24.23 20.62
C ASP A 623 -20.51 -23.89 20.15
N PRO A 624 -21.28 -24.88 19.65
CA PRO A 624 -22.64 -24.64 19.15
C PRO A 624 -23.67 -24.44 20.27
N GLU A 625 -23.41 -24.89 21.50
CA GLU A 625 -24.31 -24.69 22.64
C GLU A 625 -24.07 -23.33 23.29
N ALA A 626 -22.81 -22.93 23.43
CA ALA A 626 -22.44 -21.61 23.96
C ALA A 626 -22.47 -20.49 22.90
N GLY A 627 -22.72 -20.82 21.63
CA GLY A 627 -22.90 -19.87 20.52
C GLY A 627 -21.67 -19.01 20.22
N LYS A 628 -20.46 -19.52 20.43
CA LYS A 628 -19.22 -18.72 20.36
C LYS A 628 -17.96 -19.57 20.13
N LEU A 629 -16.85 -18.89 19.81
CA LEU A 629 -15.52 -19.49 19.85
C LEU A 629 -15.07 -19.75 21.29
N VAL A 630 -14.44 -20.91 21.51
CA VAL A 630 -13.96 -21.39 22.82
C VAL A 630 -12.55 -21.96 22.73
N GLY A 631 -11.94 -22.26 23.88
CA GLY A 631 -10.61 -22.87 23.96
C GLY A 631 -9.49 -21.98 23.42
N PRO A 632 -8.26 -22.52 23.27
CA PRO A 632 -7.15 -21.82 22.65
C PRO A 632 -7.35 -21.69 21.13
N TRP A 633 -6.80 -20.62 20.56
CA TRP A 633 -6.56 -20.51 19.12
C TRP A 633 -5.07 -20.73 18.82
N LYS A 634 -4.76 -21.19 17.59
CA LYS A 634 -3.38 -21.42 17.13
C LYS A 634 -3.27 -21.16 15.63
N THR A 635 -2.16 -20.58 15.16
CA THR A 635 -1.78 -20.65 13.74
C THR A 635 -1.38 -22.10 13.42
N ILE A 636 -2.05 -22.72 12.44
CA ILE A 636 -1.82 -24.13 12.06
C ILE A 636 -1.02 -24.29 10.77
N PHE A 637 -1.02 -23.27 9.91
CA PHE A 637 -0.32 -23.28 8.62
C PHE A 637 0.04 -21.84 8.21
N ALA A 638 1.30 -21.59 7.86
CA ALA A 638 1.80 -20.26 7.51
C ALA A 638 1.65 -19.90 6.02
N GLY A 639 1.28 -20.87 5.18
CA GLY A 639 1.32 -20.75 3.73
C GLY A 639 2.63 -21.26 3.10
N THR A 640 2.83 -20.93 1.83
CA THR A 640 4.01 -21.28 1.02
C THR A 640 4.73 -20.02 0.49
N GLU A 641 5.77 -20.19 -0.32
CA GLU A 641 6.47 -19.08 -0.99
C GLU A 641 5.61 -18.26 -1.97
N LEU A 642 4.38 -18.69 -2.25
CA LEU A 642 3.43 -17.96 -3.09
C LEU A 642 2.68 -16.84 -2.32
N ASP A 643 2.73 -16.87 -0.98
CA ASP A 643 2.09 -15.91 -0.06
C ASP A 643 0.56 -15.75 -0.30
N LEU A 644 -0.06 -14.79 0.38
CA LEU A 644 -1.48 -14.45 0.32
C LEU A 644 -2.37 -15.66 0.67
N VAL A 645 -1.99 -16.40 1.71
CA VAL A 645 -2.70 -17.61 2.16
C VAL A 645 -4.09 -17.27 2.72
N GLU A 646 -5.12 -17.68 1.98
CA GLU A 646 -6.54 -17.39 2.22
C GLU A 646 -7.41 -18.65 2.04
N GLY A 647 -8.74 -18.51 2.12
CA GLY A 647 -9.71 -19.57 1.84
C GLY A 647 -9.43 -20.94 2.51
N PRO A 648 -9.31 -21.04 3.85
CA PRO A 648 -8.98 -22.30 4.52
C PRO A 648 -10.18 -23.24 4.65
N HIS A 649 -10.08 -24.46 4.10
CA HIS A 649 -11.05 -25.54 4.25
C HIS A 649 -10.39 -26.78 4.87
N LEU A 650 -11.03 -27.39 5.89
CA LEU A 650 -10.53 -28.57 6.60
C LEU A 650 -11.40 -29.81 6.34
N TYR A 651 -10.78 -30.92 5.93
CA TYR A 651 -11.43 -32.21 5.67
C TYR A 651 -10.76 -33.33 6.46
N LYS A 652 -11.51 -34.35 6.89
CA LYS A 652 -10.97 -35.49 7.65
C LYS A 652 -11.18 -36.81 6.88
N ARG A 653 -10.09 -37.44 6.44
CA ARG A 653 -10.12 -38.69 5.63
C ARG A 653 -8.93 -39.59 5.99
N ASN A 654 -9.15 -40.90 6.09
CA ASN A 654 -8.11 -41.92 6.37
C ASN A 654 -7.20 -41.60 7.57
N GLY A 655 -7.75 -40.95 8.61
CA GLY A 655 -7.03 -40.51 9.80
C GLY A 655 -6.09 -39.32 9.58
N TRP A 656 -6.20 -38.61 8.48
CA TRP A 656 -5.54 -37.34 8.21
C TRP A 656 -6.55 -36.18 8.31
N TYR A 657 -6.05 -35.01 8.69
CA TYR A 657 -6.67 -33.72 8.46
C TYR A 657 -6.02 -33.09 7.21
N TYR A 658 -6.82 -32.81 6.19
CA TYR A 658 -6.42 -32.08 4.99
C TYR A 658 -6.80 -30.62 5.15
N LEU A 659 -5.85 -29.72 4.89
CA LEU A 659 -6.06 -28.29 4.81
C LEU A 659 -5.88 -27.86 3.36
N LEU A 660 -6.97 -27.40 2.75
CA LEU A 660 -6.96 -26.69 1.47
C LEU A 660 -6.94 -25.19 1.75
N THR A 661 -6.22 -24.44 0.93
CA THR A 661 -6.09 -22.97 0.99
C THR A 661 -6.03 -22.41 -0.42
N ALA A 662 -6.34 -21.12 -0.58
CA ALA A 662 -5.92 -20.36 -1.76
C ALA A 662 -4.63 -19.60 -1.45
N GLU A 663 -3.78 -19.40 -2.46
CA GLU A 663 -2.52 -18.65 -2.36
C GLU A 663 -2.24 -17.86 -3.64
N GLY A 664 -1.32 -16.90 -3.59
CA GLY A 664 -0.95 -16.03 -4.72
C GLY A 664 -1.99 -14.97 -5.10
N GLY A 665 -3.06 -14.86 -4.31
CA GLY A 665 -4.16 -13.92 -4.45
C GLY A 665 -5.06 -14.16 -5.67
N THR A 666 -6.30 -13.71 -5.58
CA THR A 666 -7.38 -13.96 -6.58
C THR A 666 -7.19 -13.30 -7.97
N ALA A 667 -5.97 -12.85 -8.28
CA ALA A 667 -5.52 -12.33 -9.57
C ALA A 667 -4.87 -13.45 -10.42
N TYR A 668 -3.90 -13.13 -11.29
CA TYR A 668 -3.26 -14.12 -12.17
C TYR A 668 -2.20 -15.00 -11.50
N GLY A 669 -1.83 -14.73 -10.23
CA GLY A 669 -0.94 -15.57 -9.42
C GLY A 669 -1.64 -16.75 -8.72
N HIS A 670 -2.98 -16.76 -8.73
CA HIS A 670 -3.83 -17.62 -7.89
C HIS A 670 -3.55 -19.13 -8.01
N ALA A 671 -3.68 -19.82 -6.88
CA ALA A 671 -3.60 -21.28 -6.77
C ALA A 671 -4.53 -21.83 -5.68
N CYS A 672 -4.78 -23.15 -5.72
CA CYS A 672 -5.26 -23.96 -4.59
C CYS A 672 -4.09 -24.77 -4.02
N THR A 673 -3.67 -24.48 -2.79
CA THR A 673 -2.61 -25.20 -2.07
C THR A 673 -3.21 -26.23 -1.11
N LEU A 674 -2.74 -27.48 -1.20
CA LEU A 674 -3.19 -28.58 -0.35
C LEU A 674 -2.06 -29.05 0.58
N ALA A 675 -2.39 -29.27 1.85
CA ALA A 675 -1.51 -29.82 2.87
C ALA A 675 -2.25 -30.82 3.77
N ARG A 676 -1.54 -31.64 4.56
CA ARG A 676 -2.16 -32.56 5.52
C ARG A 676 -1.35 -32.79 6.79
N SER A 677 -2.02 -33.16 7.87
CA SER A 677 -1.41 -33.59 9.13
C SER A 677 -2.20 -34.71 9.81
N ARG A 678 -1.57 -35.40 10.76
CA ARG A 678 -2.25 -36.37 11.66
C ARG A 678 -2.86 -35.68 12.87
N ASP A 679 -2.32 -34.53 13.28
CA ASP A 679 -2.89 -33.65 14.31
C ASP A 679 -3.60 -32.47 13.62
N ILE A 680 -4.80 -32.12 14.09
CA ILE A 680 -5.53 -30.95 13.60
C ILE A 680 -4.74 -29.64 13.81
N TRP A 681 -3.86 -29.60 14.81
CA TRP A 681 -2.98 -28.47 15.12
C TRP A 681 -1.70 -28.41 14.28
N GLY A 682 -1.49 -29.36 13.36
CA GLY A 682 -0.30 -29.44 12.52
C GLY A 682 0.93 -30.03 13.24
N PRO A 683 2.14 -29.95 12.65
CA PRO A 683 2.44 -29.26 11.39
C PRO A 683 1.78 -29.95 10.18
N TYR A 684 1.36 -29.14 9.20
CA TYR A 684 0.80 -29.62 7.94
C TYR A 684 1.92 -29.77 6.91
N GLY A 685 2.14 -31.00 6.41
CA GLY A 685 3.03 -31.27 5.30
C GLY A 685 2.35 -30.99 3.97
N LEU A 686 3.05 -30.37 3.02
CA LEU A 686 2.50 -30.00 1.72
C LEU A 686 2.23 -31.22 0.82
N HIS A 687 1.25 -31.10 -0.07
CA HIS A 687 1.02 -32.01 -1.19
C HIS A 687 2.27 -32.09 -2.11
N PRO A 688 2.60 -33.24 -2.74
CA PRO A 688 3.80 -33.35 -3.57
C PRO A 688 3.85 -32.41 -4.78
N GLN A 689 2.69 -32.00 -5.31
CA GLN A 689 2.59 -30.97 -6.38
C GLN A 689 2.44 -29.55 -5.82
N LYS A 690 2.28 -29.40 -4.49
CA LYS A 690 1.94 -28.18 -3.73
C LYS A 690 0.61 -27.54 -4.13
N TYR A 691 0.55 -27.01 -5.34
CA TYR A 691 -0.62 -26.39 -5.95
C TYR A 691 -1.43 -27.47 -6.70
N ILE A 692 -2.60 -27.85 -6.19
CA ILE A 692 -3.47 -28.86 -6.84
C ILE A 692 -4.28 -28.28 -8.01
N ILE A 693 -4.53 -26.97 -8.00
CA ILE A 693 -5.08 -26.20 -9.12
C ILE A 693 -4.30 -24.89 -9.24
N THR A 694 -3.85 -24.51 -10.43
CA THR A 694 -3.42 -23.15 -10.76
C THR A 694 -3.31 -22.94 -12.28
N SER A 695 -3.57 -21.72 -12.73
CA SER A 695 -3.28 -21.28 -14.12
C SER A 695 -2.10 -20.32 -14.21
N LYS A 696 -1.39 -20.04 -13.11
CA LYS A 696 -0.43 -18.91 -13.02
C LYS A 696 0.74 -19.03 -14.01
N ASP A 697 1.24 -20.25 -14.21
CA ASP A 697 2.33 -20.57 -15.14
C ASP A 697 1.81 -20.96 -16.55
N ALA A 698 0.50 -20.90 -16.78
CA ALA A 698 -0.18 -21.34 -18.00
C ALA A 698 -0.99 -20.18 -18.64
N PRO A 699 -0.33 -19.11 -19.17
CA PRO A 699 -1.00 -17.89 -19.62
C PRO A 699 -1.94 -18.06 -20.83
N PHE A 700 -1.86 -19.21 -21.52
CA PHE A 700 -2.72 -19.56 -22.66
C PHE A 700 -3.90 -20.47 -22.30
N ALA A 701 -4.02 -20.93 -21.05
CA ALA A 701 -5.18 -21.72 -20.62
C ALA A 701 -6.45 -20.87 -20.65
N ALA A 702 -7.54 -21.38 -21.23
CA ALA A 702 -8.81 -20.65 -21.35
C ALA A 702 -9.42 -20.25 -20.00
N LEU A 703 -9.15 -21.05 -18.96
CA LEU A 703 -9.50 -20.78 -17.57
C LEU A 703 -8.26 -20.22 -16.85
N GLN A 704 -8.33 -18.97 -16.41
CA GLN A 704 -7.25 -18.23 -15.73
C GLN A 704 -7.63 -17.95 -14.26
N ARG A 705 -6.70 -17.38 -13.48
CA ARG A 705 -6.95 -16.98 -12.07
C ARG A 705 -7.46 -18.14 -11.20
N ALA A 706 -7.08 -19.38 -11.53
CA ALA A 706 -7.68 -20.58 -10.94
C ALA A 706 -7.15 -20.87 -9.52
N GLY A 707 -8.04 -20.86 -8.54
CA GLY A 707 -7.74 -21.03 -7.12
C GLY A 707 -9.00 -20.90 -6.27
N HIS A 708 -8.85 -20.78 -4.94
CA HIS A 708 -9.93 -20.63 -3.95
C HIS A 708 -11.06 -21.65 -4.20
N GLY A 709 -10.71 -22.92 -4.02
CA GLY A 709 -11.58 -24.06 -4.30
C GLY A 709 -12.01 -24.86 -3.08
N ASP A 710 -12.94 -25.78 -3.31
CA ASP A 710 -13.53 -26.66 -2.30
C ASP A 710 -13.67 -28.10 -2.88
N ILE A 711 -13.58 -29.12 -2.03
CA ILE A 711 -13.55 -30.54 -2.40
C ILE A 711 -14.91 -31.18 -2.07
N VAL A 712 -15.54 -31.81 -3.06
CA VAL A 712 -16.80 -32.53 -2.91
C VAL A 712 -16.68 -33.98 -3.39
N ASP A 713 -17.02 -34.92 -2.50
CA ASP A 713 -17.25 -36.33 -2.85
C ASP A 713 -18.73 -36.51 -3.22
N THR A 714 -19.02 -37.17 -4.34
CA THR A 714 -20.39 -37.46 -4.81
C THR A 714 -20.94 -38.75 -4.20
N PRO A 715 -22.28 -38.97 -4.19
CA PRO A 715 -22.88 -40.20 -3.67
C PRO A 715 -22.48 -41.50 -4.39
N ASP A 716 -22.01 -41.42 -5.64
CA ASP A 716 -21.44 -42.54 -6.41
C ASP A 716 -19.92 -42.74 -6.19
N GLY A 717 -19.29 -41.91 -5.33
CA GLY A 717 -17.91 -42.09 -4.87
C GLY A 717 -16.84 -41.45 -5.75
N LYS A 718 -17.19 -40.52 -6.65
CA LYS A 718 -16.22 -39.66 -7.34
C LYS A 718 -15.85 -38.47 -6.46
N THR A 719 -14.68 -37.89 -6.68
CA THR A 719 -14.28 -36.61 -6.09
C THR A 719 -14.22 -35.54 -7.17
N TYR A 720 -14.66 -34.33 -6.84
CA TYR A 720 -14.50 -33.14 -7.67
C TYR A 720 -13.94 -32.00 -6.82
N VAL A 721 -13.26 -31.06 -7.48
CA VAL A 721 -12.83 -29.79 -6.89
C VAL A 721 -13.50 -28.66 -7.65
N VAL A 722 -14.35 -27.90 -6.97
CA VAL A 722 -14.86 -26.63 -7.49
C VAL A 722 -13.82 -25.54 -7.22
N HIS A 723 -13.70 -24.56 -8.11
CA HIS A 723 -12.78 -23.44 -7.94
C HIS A 723 -13.28 -22.20 -8.69
N LEU A 724 -12.81 -21.01 -8.33
CA LEU A 724 -13.07 -19.82 -9.14
C LEU A 724 -12.10 -19.76 -10.34
N THR A 725 -12.53 -19.09 -11.41
CA THR A 725 -11.75 -18.83 -12.62
C THR A 725 -12.11 -17.45 -13.18
N GLY A 726 -11.16 -16.76 -13.79
CA GLY A 726 -11.42 -15.65 -14.71
C GLY A 726 -11.35 -16.16 -16.15
N ARG A 727 -12.23 -15.67 -17.02
CA ARG A 727 -12.21 -15.98 -18.46
C ARG A 727 -11.92 -14.68 -19.23
N PRO A 728 -10.65 -14.27 -19.40
CA PRO A 728 -10.32 -12.97 -19.95
C PRO A 728 -10.63 -12.86 -21.45
N ILE A 729 -10.96 -11.66 -21.91
CA ILE A 729 -11.03 -11.28 -23.32
C ILE A 729 -9.83 -10.44 -23.76
N THR A 730 -9.54 -10.47 -25.07
CA THR A 730 -8.42 -9.78 -25.74
C THR A 730 -7.02 -10.12 -25.20
N GLN A 731 -5.98 -9.40 -25.64
CA GLN A 731 -4.63 -9.47 -25.07
C GLN A 731 -4.49 -8.66 -23.77
N ALA A 732 -5.44 -7.77 -23.45
CA ALA A 732 -5.42 -6.96 -22.23
C ALA A 732 -5.75 -7.74 -20.94
N ARG A 733 -6.04 -9.05 -21.04
CA ARG A 733 -6.40 -9.95 -19.93
C ARG A 733 -7.52 -9.38 -19.03
N ARG A 734 -8.62 -8.94 -19.64
CA ARG A 734 -9.79 -8.34 -18.95
C ARG A 734 -10.94 -9.35 -18.82
N CYS A 735 -11.36 -9.69 -17.61
CA CYS A 735 -12.46 -10.63 -17.31
C CYS A 735 -13.78 -9.87 -17.13
N VAL A 736 -14.52 -9.61 -18.22
CA VAL A 736 -15.80 -8.87 -18.16
C VAL A 736 -16.89 -9.58 -17.35
N LEU A 737 -16.80 -10.91 -17.25
CA LEU A 737 -17.70 -11.74 -16.46
C LEU A 737 -17.25 -11.85 -14.98
N GLY A 738 -16.19 -11.13 -14.59
CA GLY A 738 -15.62 -11.15 -13.24
C GLY A 738 -14.89 -12.46 -12.94
N ARG A 739 -15.23 -13.07 -11.80
CA ARG A 739 -14.79 -14.41 -11.39
C ARG A 739 -16.00 -15.35 -11.39
N GLU A 740 -15.79 -16.51 -11.98
CA GLU A 740 -16.84 -17.47 -12.33
C GLU A 740 -16.49 -18.84 -11.75
N THR A 741 -17.47 -19.70 -11.50
CA THR A 741 -17.23 -21.03 -10.91
C THR A 741 -16.92 -22.06 -12.01
N ALA A 742 -15.85 -22.82 -11.82
CA ALA A 742 -15.49 -24.01 -12.59
C ALA A 742 -15.39 -25.23 -11.66
N ILE A 743 -15.33 -26.43 -12.26
CA ILE A 743 -15.25 -27.71 -11.57
C ILE A 743 -14.27 -28.63 -12.30
N GLN A 744 -13.47 -29.38 -11.55
CA GLN A 744 -12.49 -30.35 -12.06
C GLN A 744 -12.75 -31.73 -11.44
N GLU A 745 -12.66 -32.81 -12.22
CA GLU A 745 -12.68 -34.17 -11.69
C GLU A 745 -11.34 -34.47 -10.99
N ALA A 746 -11.40 -35.10 -9.82
CA ALA A 746 -10.23 -35.41 -9.01
C ALA A 746 -10.30 -36.83 -8.44
N TYR A 747 -9.18 -37.35 -7.96
CA TYR A 747 -9.10 -38.69 -7.40
C TYR A 747 -8.08 -38.77 -6.27
N TRP A 748 -8.37 -39.63 -5.30
CA TRP A 748 -7.45 -39.98 -4.23
C TRP A 748 -6.57 -41.15 -4.69
N ASP A 749 -5.24 -40.98 -4.72
CA ASP A 749 -4.31 -42.07 -5.05
C ASP A 749 -3.85 -42.82 -3.77
N LYS A 750 -3.06 -43.88 -3.97
CA LYS A 750 -2.60 -44.85 -2.95
C LYS A 750 -1.70 -44.26 -1.87
N ASP A 751 -1.24 -43.04 -2.04
CA ASP A 751 -0.48 -42.24 -1.07
C ASP A 751 -1.40 -41.39 -0.16
N ASP A 752 -2.72 -41.62 -0.21
CA ASP A 752 -3.79 -40.83 0.42
C ASP A 752 -3.89 -39.37 -0.11
N TRP A 753 -3.19 -38.97 -1.18
CA TRP A 753 -3.26 -37.59 -1.70
C TRP A 753 -4.32 -37.41 -2.79
N LEU A 754 -4.86 -36.18 -2.90
CA LEU A 754 -5.85 -35.79 -3.89
C LEU A 754 -5.18 -35.15 -5.12
N TYR A 755 -5.34 -35.76 -6.27
CA TYR A 755 -4.82 -35.29 -7.55
C TYR A 755 -5.96 -34.88 -8.50
N VAL A 756 -5.79 -33.78 -9.21
CA VAL A 756 -6.73 -33.33 -10.24
C VAL A 756 -6.47 -34.07 -11.56
N LYS A 757 -7.54 -34.51 -12.23
CA LYS A 757 -7.48 -35.19 -13.53
C LYS A 757 -6.88 -34.25 -14.57
N ASN A 758 -5.96 -34.77 -15.38
CA ASN A 758 -5.13 -34.03 -16.34
C ASN A 758 -4.09 -33.06 -15.72
N GLY A 759 -3.98 -32.97 -14.39
CA GLY A 759 -2.99 -32.13 -13.69
C GLY A 759 -3.56 -30.80 -13.17
N PRO A 760 -2.72 -29.90 -12.65
CA PRO A 760 -3.17 -28.71 -11.92
C PRO A 760 -3.66 -27.55 -12.80
N VAL A 761 -3.39 -27.58 -14.11
CA VAL A 761 -3.96 -26.59 -15.03
C VAL A 761 -5.41 -27.00 -15.33
N PRO A 762 -6.42 -26.17 -14.99
CA PRO A 762 -7.83 -26.56 -15.08
C PRO A 762 -8.26 -26.90 -16.51
N SER A 763 -8.96 -28.02 -16.66
CA SER A 763 -9.53 -28.46 -17.93
C SER A 763 -10.77 -27.61 -18.29
N LEU A 764 -10.91 -27.25 -19.56
CA LEU A 764 -12.06 -26.48 -20.07
C LEU A 764 -13.35 -27.34 -20.17
N TYR A 765 -13.19 -28.64 -20.39
CA TYR A 765 -14.26 -29.63 -20.40
C TYR A 765 -13.92 -30.75 -19.41
N VAL A 766 -14.91 -31.19 -18.64
CA VAL A 766 -14.76 -32.15 -17.54
C VAL A 766 -15.94 -33.11 -17.54
N ASP A 767 -15.66 -34.40 -17.29
CA ASP A 767 -16.65 -35.47 -17.30
C ASP A 767 -17.53 -35.40 -16.04
N LEU A 768 -18.80 -35.03 -16.20
CA LEU A 768 -19.80 -34.97 -15.13
C LEU A 768 -20.78 -36.15 -15.21
N PRO A 769 -21.39 -36.59 -14.10
CA PRO A 769 -22.42 -37.64 -14.08
C PRO A 769 -23.80 -37.08 -14.50
N ALA A 770 -23.84 -36.28 -15.57
CA ALA A 770 -25.03 -35.59 -16.07
C ALA A 770 -24.94 -35.39 -17.60
N GLU A 771 -26.09 -35.31 -18.27
CA GLU A 771 -26.15 -34.92 -19.68
C GLU A 771 -25.94 -33.40 -19.82
N ARG A 772 -25.25 -32.98 -20.88
CA ARG A 772 -24.97 -31.56 -21.16
C ARG A 772 -26.13 -30.93 -21.93
N ASP A 773 -26.88 -30.06 -21.27
CA ASP A 773 -27.89 -29.19 -21.89
C ASP A 773 -27.45 -27.72 -21.83
N ASP A 774 -26.99 -27.19 -22.97
CA ASP A 774 -26.64 -25.77 -23.15
C ASP A 774 -27.90 -24.90 -23.41
N GLY A 775 -29.08 -25.50 -23.62
CA GLY A 775 -30.32 -24.82 -23.98
C GLY A 775 -30.75 -23.75 -22.97
N PRO A 776 -30.80 -24.03 -21.64
CA PRO A 776 -31.10 -23.05 -20.61
C PRO A 776 -30.09 -21.90 -20.52
N TYR A 777 -28.83 -22.11 -20.93
CA TYR A 777 -27.80 -21.08 -20.92
C TYR A 777 -28.02 -20.08 -22.08
N TRP A 778 -28.21 -20.57 -23.31
CA TRP A 778 -28.44 -19.73 -24.49
C TRP A 778 -29.89 -19.22 -24.63
N LYS A 779 -30.79 -19.51 -23.69
CA LYS A 779 -32.19 -19.09 -23.74
C LYS A 779 -32.35 -17.59 -23.50
N GLU A 780 -33.16 -16.94 -24.32
CA GLU A 780 -33.60 -15.57 -24.06
C GLU A 780 -34.38 -15.45 -22.74
N GLN A 781 -34.04 -14.44 -21.94
CA GLN A 781 -34.68 -14.13 -20.67
C GLN A 781 -35.45 -12.81 -20.79
N ARG A 782 -36.78 -12.87 -20.69
CA ARG A 782 -37.66 -11.71 -20.71
C ARG A 782 -38.42 -11.63 -19.39
N TYR A 783 -38.32 -10.49 -18.71
CA TYR A 783 -38.94 -10.22 -17.41
C TYR A 783 -39.96 -9.09 -17.60
N ALA A 784 -41.25 -9.43 -17.53
CA ALA A 784 -42.34 -8.47 -17.76
C ALA A 784 -42.80 -7.74 -16.48
N PHE A 785 -42.37 -8.21 -15.29
CA PHE A 785 -42.70 -7.62 -13.98
C PHE A 785 -44.21 -7.63 -13.62
N ASP A 786 -45.02 -8.42 -14.34
CA ASP A 786 -46.47 -8.56 -14.14
C ASP A 786 -46.85 -9.26 -12.82
N ASP A 787 -45.96 -10.10 -12.26
CA ASP A 787 -46.25 -10.93 -11.08
C ASP A 787 -46.06 -10.21 -9.73
N GLY A 788 -45.70 -8.92 -9.76
CA GLY A 788 -45.46 -8.11 -8.56
C GLY A 788 -44.14 -8.44 -7.83
N SER A 789 -43.27 -9.26 -8.43
CA SER A 789 -42.01 -9.71 -7.82
C SER A 789 -40.78 -9.30 -8.65
N LEU A 790 -39.64 -9.10 -7.98
CA LEU A 790 -38.36 -8.92 -8.64
C LEU A 790 -37.66 -10.28 -8.78
N HIS A 791 -37.50 -10.77 -10.02
CA HIS A 791 -36.87 -12.06 -10.28
C HIS A 791 -35.41 -12.09 -9.78
N LYS A 792 -35.03 -13.17 -9.10
CA LYS A 792 -33.74 -13.44 -8.43
C LYS A 792 -32.42 -13.19 -9.21
N ASP A 793 -32.52 -12.97 -10.52
CA ASP A 793 -31.35 -12.64 -11.37
C ASP A 793 -30.95 -11.16 -11.22
N PHE A 794 -31.90 -10.30 -10.80
CA PHE A 794 -31.65 -8.90 -10.48
C PHE A 794 -31.18 -8.74 -9.03
N GLN A 795 -30.32 -7.73 -8.83
CA GLN A 795 -29.91 -7.22 -7.54
C GLN A 795 -29.85 -5.68 -7.58
N TRP A 796 -29.86 -5.07 -6.41
CA TRP A 796 -29.63 -3.64 -6.21
C TRP A 796 -28.37 -3.42 -5.37
N LEU A 797 -27.91 -2.17 -5.25
CA LEU A 797 -26.69 -1.86 -4.50
C LEU A 797 -26.99 -1.47 -3.05
N ARG A 798 -26.47 -2.30 -2.13
CA ARG A 798 -26.17 -2.01 -0.70
C ARG A 798 -27.32 -1.69 0.24
N THR A 799 -28.35 -0.96 -0.17
CA THR A 799 -29.41 -0.52 0.76
C THR A 799 -30.22 -1.72 1.33
N PRO A 800 -30.48 -1.75 2.65
CA PRO A 800 -31.38 -2.73 3.27
C PRO A 800 -32.87 -2.36 3.10
N GLU A 801 -33.18 -1.18 2.56
CA GLU A 801 -34.53 -0.60 2.39
C GLU A 801 -34.88 -0.52 0.88
N PRO A 802 -35.09 -1.65 0.17
CA PRO A 802 -35.30 -1.67 -1.28
C PRO A 802 -36.55 -0.90 -1.73
N GLU A 803 -37.58 -0.81 -0.89
CA GLU A 803 -38.80 -0.03 -1.14
C GLU A 803 -38.56 1.47 -1.28
N ARG A 804 -37.41 1.98 -0.81
CA ARG A 804 -36.99 3.38 -1.05
C ARG A 804 -36.46 3.62 -2.46
N ILE A 805 -36.03 2.58 -3.18
CA ILE A 805 -35.38 2.70 -4.50
C ILE A 805 -36.20 2.09 -5.65
N PHE A 806 -37.01 1.05 -5.39
CA PHE A 806 -37.90 0.47 -6.39
C PHE A 806 -39.19 -0.13 -5.82
N SER A 807 -40.18 -0.30 -6.69
CA SER A 807 -41.35 -1.16 -6.46
C SER A 807 -41.71 -1.92 -7.73
N VAL A 808 -42.33 -3.09 -7.58
CA VAL A 808 -42.81 -3.90 -8.71
C VAL A 808 -44.33 -3.91 -8.69
N LYS A 809 -44.95 -3.21 -9.65
CA LYS A 809 -46.40 -3.10 -9.78
C LYS A 809 -46.76 -2.67 -11.20
N ASP A 810 -47.41 -3.56 -11.93
CA ASP A 810 -47.81 -3.37 -13.34
C ASP A 810 -46.60 -3.01 -14.23
N GLY A 811 -45.40 -3.51 -13.90
CA GLY A 811 -44.09 -3.03 -14.38
C GLY A 811 -43.08 -2.82 -13.24
N LEU A 812 -41.83 -2.51 -13.57
CA LEU A 812 -40.82 -2.10 -12.59
C LEU A 812 -40.80 -0.56 -12.47
N HIS A 813 -41.02 -0.03 -11.28
CA HIS A 813 -40.93 1.39 -10.99
C HIS A 813 -39.64 1.68 -10.20
N LEU A 814 -38.74 2.47 -10.75
CA LEU A 814 -37.56 2.97 -10.03
C LEU A 814 -37.84 4.39 -9.54
N ILE A 815 -37.62 4.64 -8.25
CA ILE A 815 -37.89 5.91 -7.59
C ILE A 815 -36.61 6.74 -7.63
N GLY A 816 -36.63 7.96 -8.13
CA GLY A 816 -35.43 8.79 -8.27
C GLY A 816 -34.69 9.01 -6.95
N ARG A 817 -33.39 8.71 -6.94
CA ARG A 817 -32.46 8.93 -5.82
C ARG A 817 -31.12 9.47 -6.35
N GLU A 818 -30.01 9.14 -5.71
CA GLU A 818 -28.70 9.70 -6.02
C GLU A 818 -28.17 9.28 -7.40
N SER A 819 -27.07 9.90 -7.83
CA SER A 819 -26.39 9.54 -9.08
C SER A 819 -25.91 8.08 -9.07
N ILE A 820 -25.82 7.48 -10.27
CA ILE A 820 -25.20 6.16 -10.51
C ILE A 820 -23.73 6.05 -10.02
N GLY A 821 -23.10 7.16 -9.65
CA GLY A 821 -21.78 7.21 -9.01
C GLY A 821 -21.79 7.07 -7.47
N SER A 822 -22.95 7.01 -6.81
CA SER A 822 -23.01 7.08 -5.34
C SER A 822 -22.54 5.80 -4.62
N TRP A 823 -22.15 5.97 -3.36
CA TRP A 823 -21.97 4.88 -2.40
C TRP A 823 -23.27 4.45 -1.72
N PHE A 824 -24.27 5.34 -1.66
CA PHE A 824 -25.48 5.18 -0.85
C PHE A 824 -26.70 4.83 -1.70
N GLU A 825 -27.72 5.68 -1.81
CA GLU A 825 -29.01 5.36 -2.43
C GLU A 825 -28.96 5.45 -3.96
N GLN A 826 -28.39 4.43 -4.61
CA GLN A 826 -28.56 4.21 -6.04
C GLN A 826 -29.86 3.45 -6.33
N SER A 827 -30.79 4.08 -7.05
CA SER A 827 -31.93 3.38 -7.65
C SER A 827 -31.52 2.66 -8.93
N LEU A 828 -30.72 1.61 -8.75
CA LEU A 828 -30.18 0.71 -9.76
C LEU A 828 -30.66 -0.71 -9.50
N VAL A 829 -31.34 -1.32 -10.48
CA VAL A 829 -31.79 -2.71 -10.46
C VAL A 829 -31.20 -3.42 -11.68
N ALA A 830 -30.23 -4.32 -11.46
CA ALA A 830 -29.40 -4.88 -12.51
C ALA A 830 -29.11 -6.38 -12.34
N ARG A 831 -28.88 -7.08 -13.46
CA ARG A 831 -28.48 -8.49 -13.48
C ARG A 831 -27.06 -8.66 -14.03
N ARG A 832 -26.39 -9.76 -13.68
CA ARG A 832 -25.04 -10.09 -14.16
C ARG A 832 -25.00 -10.24 -15.68
N GLN A 833 -23.92 -9.78 -16.29
CA GLN A 833 -23.51 -10.26 -17.61
C GLN A 833 -23.04 -11.72 -17.45
N THR A 834 -23.66 -12.64 -18.19
CA THR A 834 -23.38 -14.09 -18.12
C THR A 834 -22.78 -14.66 -19.42
N HIS A 835 -22.66 -13.82 -20.44
CA HIS A 835 -22.18 -14.13 -21.78
C HIS A 835 -21.24 -13.03 -22.27
N PHE A 836 -20.20 -13.38 -23.03
CA PHE A 836 -19.29 -12.39 -23.65
C PHE A 836 -20.00 -11.47 -24.65
N SER A 837 -21.03 -12.00 -25.32
CA SER A 837 -21.83 -11.29 -26.30
C SER A 837 -23.32 -11.48 -25.98
N TYR A 838 -24.07 -10.38 -25.98
CA TYR A 838 -25.50 -10.36 -25.66
C TYR A 838 -26.16 -9.08 -26.19
N ASP A 839 -27.49 -9.09 -26.28
CA ASP A 839 -28.31 -7.89 -26.39
C ASP A 839 -29.19 -7.73 -25.15
N ALA A 840 -29.44 -6.51 -24.71
CA ALA A 840 -30.43 -6.21 -23.68
C ALA A 840 -31.32 -5.03 -24.09
N GLU A 841 -32.61 -5.12 -23.81
CA GLU A 841 -33.63 -4.14 -24.22
C GLU A 841 -34.66 -3.89 -23.11
N THR A 842 -35.19 -2.67 -23.06
CA THR A 842 -36.28 -2.24 -22.18
C THR A 842 -37.15 -1.19 -22.86
N VAL A 843 -38.36 -0.95 -22.35
CA VAL A 843 -39.16 0.24 -22.67
C VAL A 843 -39.39 1.03 -21.40
N VAL A 844 -39.04 2.32 -21.43
CA VAL A 844 -39.17 3.27 -20.32
C VAL A 844 -40.24 4.31 -20.61
N THR A 845 -41.01 4.65 -19.57
CA THR A 845 -41.89 5.80 -19.49
C THR A 845 -41.35 6.73 -18.41
N PHE A 846 -40.83 7.89 -18.81
CA PHE A 846 -40.23 8.88 -17.92
C PHE A 846 -40.40 10.29 -18.51
N SER A 847 -40.68 11.25 -17.64
CA SER A 847 -40.92 12.66 -17.95
C SER A 847 -40.06 13.54 -17.02
N PRO A 848 -38.77 13.73 -17.31
CA PRO A 848 -37.86 14.57 -16.53
C PRO A 848 -38.26 16.05 -16.60
N ASP A 849 -37.98 16.84 -15.56
CA ASP A 849 -38.18 18.31 -15.62
C ASP A 849 -36.93 19.06 -16.14
N ASP A 850 -35.73 18.54 -15.86
CA ASP A 850 -34.44 19.18 -16.13
C ASP A 850 -33.29 18.14 -16.24
N GLU A 851 -32.04 18.62 -16.37
CA GLU A 851 -30.84 17.81 -16.52
C GLU A 851 -30.43 17.03 -15.25
N ARG A 852 -31.13 17.24 -14.13
CA ARG A 852 -30.92 16.56 -12.85
C ARG A 852 -31.87 15.36 -12.66
N ASN A 853 -32.78 15.15 -13.60
CA ASN A 853 -33.68 14.00 -13.68
C ASN A 853 -33.28 13.11 -14.86
N TYR A 854 -32.84 11.87 -14.59
CA TYR A 854 -32.43 10.95 -15.65
C TYR A 854 -32.64 9.47 -15.31
N ALA A 855 -33.25 8.72 -16.24
CA ALA A 855 -33.54 7.30 -16.08
C ALA A 855 -33.33 6.53 -17.38
N GLY A 856 -32.93 5.26 -17.31
CA GLY A 856 -32.71 4.45 -18.52
C GLY A 856 -31.94 3.14 -18.30
N LEU A 857 -31.11 2.79 -19.29
CA LEU A 857 -30.44 1.50 -19.43
C LEU A 857 -28.92 1.64 -19.24
N THR A 858 -28.34 0.87 -18.32
CA THR A 858 -26.92 0.93 -17.98
C THR A 858 -26.21 -0.42 -18.12
N ALA A 859 -24.96 -0.37 -18.56
CA ALA A 859 -23.96 -1.44 -18.40
C ALA A 859 -22.93 -0.94 -17.38
N TYR A 860 -22.82 -1.65 -16.25
CA TYR A 860 -22.22 -1.13 -15.01
C TYR A 860 -21.30 -2.17 -14.38
N TYR A 861 -20.13 -1.73 -13.90
CA TYR A 861 -19.27 -2.54 -13.03
C TYR A 861 -19.19 -1.90 -11.63
N CYS A 862 -18.88 -0.59 -11.57
CA CYS A 862 -18.81 0.20 -10.34
C CYS A 862 -19.01 1.69 -10.64
N ARG A 863 -18.98 2.53 -9.61
CA ARG A 863 -19.09 4.00 -9.71
C ARG A 863 -18.02 4.70 -10.58
N PHE A 864 -16.98 3.99 -11.01
CA PHE A 864 -15.89 4.49 -11.86
C PHE A 864 -15.88 3.85 -13.26
N ASN A 865 -16.70 2.82 -13.49
CA ASN A 865 -16.69 2.02 -14.72
C ASN A 865 -18.13 1.67 -15.09
N PHE A 866 -18.74 2.51 -15.92
CA PHE A 866 -20.12 2.35 -16.41
C PHE A 866 -20.37 3.11 -17.72
N PHE A 867 -21.38 2.63 -18.45
CA PHE A 867 -22.00 3.30 -19.60
C PHE A 867 -23.52 3.34 -19.38
N TYR A 868 -24.14 4.50 -19.49
CA TYR A 868 -25.55 4.71 -19.10
C TYR A 868 -26.26 5.60 -20.13
N LEU A 869 -27.19 5.00 -20.89
CA LEU A 869 -28.10 5.69 -21.80
C LEU A 869 -29.35 6.12 -21.04
N THR A 870 -29.62 7.42 -21.00
CA THR A 870 -30.71 8.02 -20.22
C THR A 870 -31.72 8.74 -21.10
N VAL A 871 -32.97 8.73 -20.66
CA VAL A 871 -33.94 9.80 -20.94
C VAL A 871 -33.74 10.88 -19.88
N THR A 872 -33.49 12.11 -20.29
CA THR A 872 -33.33 13.31 -19.44
C THR A 872 -34.00 14.51 -20.11
N ALA A 873 -33.88 15.71 -19.54
CA ALA A 873 -34.30 16.95 -20.19
C ALA A 873 -33.14 17.95 -20.22
N GLY A 874 -33.15 18.87 -21.19
CA GLY A 874 -32.34 20.07 -21.15
C GLY A 874 -32.83 21.06 -20.10
N SER A 875 -32.05 22.11 -19.85
CA SER A 875 -32.43 23.22 -18.95
C SER A 875 -33.59 24.10 -19.47
N ASP A 876 -34.09 23.79 -20.67
CA ASP A 876 -35.30 24.33 -21.30
C ASP A 876 -36.51 23.37 -21.19
N GLY A 877 -36.37 22.28 -20.45
CA GLY A 877 -37.39 21.25 -20.24
C GLY A 877 -37.68 20.38 -21.47
N GLN A 878 -36.89 20.45 -22.55
CA GLN A 878 -37.08 19.59 -23.71
C GLN A 878 -36.42 18.24 -23.49
N ARG A 879 -37.16 17.15 -23.74
CA ARG A 879 -36.75 15.79 -23.42
C ARG A 879 -35.73 15.27 -24.43
N GLU A 880 -34.65 14.69 -23.95
CA GLU A 880 -33.54 14.21 -24.77
C GLU A 880 -32.96 12.87 -24.30
N LEU A 881 -32.18 12.26 -25.18
CA LEU A 881 -31.36 11.09 -24.89
C LEU A 881 -29.90 11.49 -24.74
N LEU A 882 -29.34 11.18 -23.57
CA LEU A 882 -27.95 11.47 -23.21
C LEU A 882 -27.22 10.16 -22.87
N ILE A 883 -25.90 10.14 -23.04
CA ILE A 883 -25.07 9.00 -22.63
C ILE A 883 -24.00 9.48 -21.64
N PHE A 884 -24.14 9.07 -20.38
CA PHE A 884 -23.08 9.17 -19.40
C PHE A 884 -22.12 8.00 -19.56
N SER A 885 -20.81 8.28 -19.48
CA SER A 885 -19.78 7.25 -19.48
C SER A 885 -18.69 7.62 -18.48
N SER A 886 -18.29 6.66 -17.65
CA SER A 886 -17.11 6.73 -16.81
C SER A 886 -16.18 5.61 -17.25
N GLU A 887 -15.09 5.98 -17.92
CA GLU A 887 -14.12 5.05 -18.51
C GLU A 887 -12.82 4.92 -17.68
N ALA A 888 -12.75 5.63 -16.55
CA ALA A 888 -11.51 5.87 -15.82
C ALA A 888 -11.59 5.32 -14.38
N SER A 889 -10.72 4.36 -14.08
CA SER A 889 -10.48 3.85 -12.73
C SER A 889 -10.09 4.95 -11.71
N TRP A 890 -10.13 4.62 -10.42
CA TRP A 890 -9.56 5.42 -9.33
C TRP A 890 -8.09 5.81 -9.64
N PRO A 891 -7.62 7.02 -9.27
CA PRO A 891 -8.33 8.06 -8.51
C PRO A 891 -9.25 8.92 -9.39
N ASN A 892 -9.14 8.77 -10.71
CA ASN A 892 -9.75 9.69 -11.65
C ASN A 892 -11.27 9.62 -11.59
N GLY A 893 -11.87 8.43 -11.81
CA GLY A 893 -13.29 8.17 -11.55
C GLY A 893 -14.32 9.05 -12.25
N ASN A 894 -13.89 9.89 -13.20
CA ASN A 894 -14.65 11.01 -13.74
C ASN A 894 -15.51 10.61 -14.94
N LEU A 895 -16.66 11.28 -15.08
CA LEU A 895 -17.40 11.28 -16.34
C LEU A 895 -16.53 11.80 -17.49
N LYS A 896 -16.63 11.15 -18.64
CA LYS A 896 -15.93 11.53 -19.86
C LYS A 896 -16.55 12.80 -20.44
N LEU A 897 -15.73 13.85 -20.57
CA LEU A 897 -16.12 15.17 -21.10
C LEU A 897 -15.28 15.54 -22.34
N PRO A 898 -15.86 16.23 -23.35
CA PRO A 898 -17.29 16.54 -23.48
C PRO A 898 -18.13 15.27 -23.62
N MET A 899 -19.40 15.36 -23.24
CA MET A 899 -20.35 14.25 -23.42
C MET A 899 -20.70 14.07 -24.90
N VAL A 900 -21.34 12.94 -25.22
CA VAL A 900 -21.96 12.76 -26.55
C VAL A 900 -23.07 13.80 -26.73
N GLU A 901 -23.16 14.39 -27.92
CA GLU A 901 -24.23 15.34 -28.28
C GLU A 901 -25.62 14.71 -28.04
N PRO A 902 -26.51 15.35 -27.25
CA PRO A 902 -27.80 14.75 -26.92
C PRO A 902 -28.70 14.60 -28.16
N VAL A 903 -29.54 13.56 -28.15
CA VAL A 903 -30.57 13.38 -29.17
C VAL A 903 -31.92 13.84 -28.61
N GLN A 904 -32.36 15.02 -29.03
CA GLN A 904 -33.68 15.57 -28.71
C GLN A 904 -34.81 14.65 -29.21
N ILE A 905 -35.82 14.43 -28.38
CA ILE A 905 -36.97 13.53 -28.63
C ILE A 905 -38.29 14.24 -28.25
N PRO A 906 -39.46 13.73 -28.68
CA PRO A 906 -40.74 14.28 -28.22
C PRO A 906 -40.84 14.23 -26.69
N ASN A 907 -41.46 15.25 -26.07
CA ASN A 907 -41.58 15.35 -24.61
C ASN A 907 -42.51 14.28 -23.99
N GLU A 908 -43.39 13.69 -24.79
CA GLU A 908 -44.33 12.64 -24.39
C GLU A 908 -44.10 11.31 -25.14
N GLY A 909 -44.76 10.25 -24.68
CA GLY A 909 -44.65 8.90 -25.25
C GLY A 909 -43.47 8.09 -24.72
N LYS A 910 -43.53 6.78 -24.97
CA LYS A 910 -42.54 5.79 -24.50
C LYS A 910 -41.26 5.79 -25.33
N VAL A 911 -40.16 5.37 -24.70
CA VAL A 911 -38.88 5.17 -25.38
C VAL A 911 -38.39 3.73 -25.16
N ARG A 912 -38.06 3.03 -26.23
CA ARG A 912 -37.36 1.75 -26.18
C ARG A 912 -35.86 1.99 -26.18
N LEU A 913 -35.15 1.44 -25.19
CA LEU A 913 -33.70 1.57 -25.04
C LEU A 913 -33.06 0.19 -25.14
N ALA A 914 -31.95 0.08 -25.87
CA ALA A 914 -31.24 -1.18 -26.05
C ALA A 914 -29.71 -1.03 -26.07
N VAL A 915 -29.00 -2.05 -25.63
CA VAL A 915 -27.54 -2.15 -25.68
C VAL A 915 -27.13 -3.49 -26.29
N SER A 916 -26.18 -3.46 -27.23
CA SER A 916 -25.47 -4.66 -27.70
C SER A 916 -24.08 -4.69 -27.11
N VAL A 917 -23.64 -5.85 -26.62
CA VAL A 917 -22.24 -6.16 -26.39
C VAL A 917 -21.79 -7.28 -27.33
N ARG A 918 -20.62 -7.13 -27.94
CA ARG A 918 -19.98 -8.09 -28.85
C ARG A 918 -18.51 -8.26 -28.49
N GLY A 919 -18.24 -9.12 -27.51
CA GLY A 919 -16.91 -9.32 -26.94
C GLY A 919 -16.36 -8.05 -26.26
N GLY A 920 -15.60 -7.24 -27.02
CA GLY A 920 -15.02 -5.98 -26.55
C GLY A 920 -15.80 -4.71 -26.96
N GLU A 921 -16.81 -4.81 -27.81
CA GLU A 921 -17.56 -3.65 -28.33
C GLU A 921 -18.92 -3.50 -27.63
N LEU A 922 -19.28 -2.27 -27.24
CA LEU A 922 -20.61 -1.89 -26.74
C LEU A 922 -21.24 -0.81 -27.64
N GLN A 923 -22.49 -1.00 -28.05
CA GLN A 923 -23.26 -0.01 -28.83
C GLN A 923 -24.67 0.16 -28.25
N PHE A 924 -25.01 1.39 -27.89
CA PHE A 924 -26.37 1.80 -27.54
C PHE A 924 -27.25 2.04 -28.77
N ARG A 925 -28.56 1.80 -28.59
CA ARG A 925 -29.63 2.06 -29.55
C ARG A 925 -30.91 2.50 -28.84
N TYR A 926 -31.81 3.14 -29.58
CA TYR A 926 -33.15 3.50 -29.12
C TYR A 926 -34.19 3.37 -30.24
N ALA A 927 -35.47 3.35 -29.88
CA ALA A 927 -36.58 3.60 -30.79
C ALA A 927 -37.68 4.38 -30.05
N LEU A 928 -38.33 5.33 -30.74
CA LEU A 928 -39.48 6.06 -30.21
C LEU A 928 -40.77 5.22 -30.35
N GLU A 929 -41.80 5.59 -29.60
CA GLU A 929 -43.13 5.00 -29.75
C GLU A 929 -43.62 5.07 -31.21
N GLY A 930 -44.17 3.94 -31.70
CA GLY A 930 -44.51 3.75 -33.11
C GLY A 930 -43.36 3.34 -34.05
N GLN A 931 -42.09 3.37 -33.62
CA GLN A 931 -40.94 2.95 -34.44
C GLN A 931 -40.57 1.48 -34.23
N SER A 932 -40.63 0.69 -35.30
CA SER A 932 -40.28 -0.74 -35.27
C SER A 932 -38.76 -1.01 -35.24
N SER A 933 -37.96 -0.17 -35.90
CA SER A 933 -36.51 -0.32 -36.00
C SER A 933 -35.75 0.46 -34.92
N LEU A 934 -34.73 -0.18 -34.34
CA LEU A 934 -33.76 0.46 -33.43
C LEU A 934 -32.73 1.31 -34.20
N THR A 935 -32.59 2.58 -33.81
CA THR A 935 -31.59 3.54 -34.31
C THR A 935 -30.37 3.54 -33.38
N LYS A 936 -29.16 3.65 -33.93
CA LYS A 936 -27.92 3.79 -33.14
C LYS A 936 -27.83 5.16 -32.48
N ILE A 937 -27.33 5.20 -31.24
CA ILE A 937 -26.98 6.44 -30.52
C ILE A 937 -25.61 6.29 -29.87
N GLY A 938 -24.81 7.35 -29.93
CA GLY A 938 -23.42 7.38 -29.45
C GLY A 938 -22.43 6.52 -30.26
N PRO A 939 -21.14 6.62 -29.91
CA PRO A 939 -20.08 5.82 -30.50
C PRO A 939 -20.18 4.34 -30.07
N VAL A 940 -19.30 3.51 -30.64
CA VAL A 940 -18.98 2.19 -30.06
C VAL A 940 -17.99 2.42 -28.91
N TYR A 941 -18.29 1.85 -27.75
CA TYR A 941 -17.46 1.91 -26.54
C TYR A 941 -16.67 0.61 -26.32
N ASP A 942 -15.56 0.70 -25.59
CA ASP A 942 -14.81 -0.47 -25.11
C ASP A 942 -15.56 -1.14 -23.95
N ALA A 943 -16.33 -2.18 -24.24
CA ALA A 943 -17.04 -2.98 -23.24
C ALA A 943 -16.09 -3.61 -22.20
N SER A 944 -14.83 -3.82 -22.56
CA SER A 944 -13.89 -4.57 -21.72
C SER A 944 -13.43 -3.81 -20.47
N ILE A 945 -13.72 -2.50 -20.35
CA ILE A 945 -13.51 -1.77 -19.10
C ILE A 945 -14.43 -2.23 -17.96
N LEU A 946 -15.53 -2.92 -18.27
CA LEU A 946 -16.45 -3.48 -17.28
C LEU A 946 -15.92 -4.84 -16.79
N SER A 947 -14.71 -4.86 -16.24
CA SER A 947 -13.99 -6.06 -15.82
C SER A 947 -13.26 -5.84 -14.49
N ASP A 948 -12.94 -6.93 -13.78
CA ASP A 948 -12.15 -6.86 -12.54
C ASP A 948 -10.84 -6.08 -12.71
N GLU A 949 -10.18 -6.22 -13.86
CA GLU A 949 -8.91 -5.59 -14.19
C GLU A 949 -9.04 -4.09 -14.57
N CYS A 950 -10.25 -3.53 -14.60
CA CYS A 950 -10.51 -2.11 -14.88
C CYS A 950 -11.45 -1.44 -13.87
N GLY A 951 -12.23 -2.22 -13.11
CA GLY A 951 -13.17 -1.80 -12.06
C GLY A 951 -12.57 -0.98 -10.92
N GLY A 952 -11.25 -0.90 -10.86
CA GLY A 952 -10.62 0.40 -10.67
C GLY A 952 -10.76 0.99 -9.28
N HIS A 953 -10.64 0.18 -8.23
CA HIS A 953 -10.12 0.63 -6.94
C HIS A 953 -8.70 0.13 -6.76
N GLN A 954 -7.85 0.95 -6.13
CA GLN A 954 -6.95 0.41 -5.11
C GLN A 954 -5.91 -0.62 -5.58
N ALA A 955 -5.58 -0.70 -6.88
CA ALA A 955 -4.97 -1.87 -7.58
C ALA A 955 -5.71 -3.23 -7.47
N HIS A 956 -6.22 -3.62 -6.31
CA HIS A 956 -6.89 -4.92 -6.08
C HIS A 956 -8.21 -4.78 -5.31
N GLY A 957 -9.03 -3.77 -5.63
CA GLY A 957 -10.38 -3.60 -5.06
C GLY A 957 -11.52 -3.96 -6.03
N SER A 958 -11.44 -5.08 -6.75
CA SER A 958 -12.39 -5.39 -7.84
C SER A 958 -12.63 -6.89 -8.00
N PHE A 959 -13.88 -7.30 -7.73
CA PHE A 959 -14.22 -8.66 -7.33
C PHE A 959 -15.59 -9.17 -7.83
N THR A 960 -16.30 -8.40 -8.67
CA THR A 960 -17.69 -8.62 -9.05
C THR A 960 -17.89 -9.18 -10.47
N GLY A 961 -17.51 -8.41 -11.49
CA GLY A 961 -17.91 -8.62 -12.89
C GLY A 961 -18.98 -7.63 -13.36
N ALA A 962 -19.22 -7.55 -14.67
CA ALA A 962 -20.17 -6.64 -15.27
C ALA A 962 -21.64 -6.99 -14.96
N PHE A 963 -22.46 -5.95 -14.85
CA PHE A 963 -23.91 -6.00 -14.76
C PHE A 963 -24.54 -5.19 -15.91
N VAL A 964 -25.77 -5.54 -16.26
CA VAL A 964 -26.64 -4.75 -17.15
C VAL A 964 -28.02 -4.61 -16.50
N GLY A 965 -28.58 -3.41 -16.54
CA GLY A 965 -29.77 -3.10 -15.74
C GLY A 965 -30.38 -1.74 -15.99
N LEU A 966 -31.32 -1.42 -15.11
CA LEU A 966 -32.18 -0.25 -15.19
C LEU A 966 -31.86 0.69 -14.03
N ALA A 967 -31.81 1.98 -14.29
CA ALA A 967 -31.50 2.98 -13.29
C ALA A 967 -32.39 4.22 -13.40
N ALA A 968 -32.55 4.94 -12.29
CA ALA A 968 -33.14 6.26 -12.20
C ALA A 968 -32.40 7.12 -11.17
N SER A 969 -32.18 8.39 -11.48
CA SER A 969 -31.61 9.39 -10.58
C SER A 969 -32.40 10.69 -10.64
N ASP A 970 -32.50 11.34 -9.50
CA ASP A 970 -33.17 12.61 -9.30
C ASP A 970 -32.36 13.44 -8.29
N LEU A 971 -31.49 14.28 -8.81
CA LEU A 971 -30.63 15.14 -8.00
C LEU A 971 -31.35 16.40 -7.48
N ASN A 972 -32.65 16.54 -7.75
CA ASN A 972 -33.52 17.54 -7.14
C ASN A 972 -34.19 17.02 -5.85
N GLY A 973 -34.19 15.70 -5.63
CA GLY A 973 -34.83 15.07 -4.47
C GLY A 973 -36.37 15.13 -4.50
N THR A 974 -36.98 15.19 -5.68
CA THR A 974 -38.46 15.15 -5.84
C THR A 974 -39.01 13.73 -5.96
N GLU A 975 -38.15 12.72 -5.76
CA GLU A 975 -38.41 11.28 -5.80
C GLU A 975 -38.94 10.77 -7.16
N LYS A 976 -38.55 11.42 -8.26
CA LYS A 976 -39.23 11.26 -9.55
C LYS A 976 -39.15 9.83 -10.10
N VAL A 977 -40.32 9.22 -10.34
CA VAL A 977 -40.43 7.79 -10.69
C VAL A 977 -40.27 7.57 -12.20
N ALA A 978 -39.44 6.59 -12.57
CA ALA A 978 -39.35 6.03 -13.92
C ALA A 978 -40.00 4.64 -13.97
N LYS A 979 -40.90 4.42 -14.94
CA LYS A 979 -41.56 3.12 -15.16
C LYS A 979 -40.90 2.38 -16.31
N PHE A 980 -40.58 1.10 -16.09
CA PHE A 980 -40.05 0.19 -17.10
C PHE A 980 -41.04 -0.95 -17.34
N ASP A 981 -41.50 -1.10 -18.58
CA ASP A 981 -42.55 -2.08 -18.95
C ASP A 981 -42.02 -3.53 -18.92
N TYR A 982 -40.73 -3.73 -19.21
CA TYR A 982 -40.06 -5.03 -19.17
C TYR A 982 -38.53 -4.85 -19.22
N PHE A 983 -37.79 -5.90 -18.91
CA PHE A 983 -36.38 -6.06 -19.25
C PHE A 983 -36.19 -7.35 -20.05
N GLN A 984 -35.38 -7.31 -21.11
CA GLN A 984 -35.01 -8.47 -21.91
C GLN A 984 -33.49 -8.60 -21.99
N TYR A 985 -33.02 -9.85 -21.93
CA TYR A 985 -31.62 -10.23 -22.13
C TYR A 985 -31.56 -11.43 -23.08
N THR A 986 -30.95 -11.23 -24.25
CA THR A 986 -30.83 -12.22 -25.32
C THR A 986 -29.36 -12.60 -25.45
N PRO A 987 -28.96 -13.83 -25.07
CA PRO A 987 -27.62 -14.36 -25.35
C PRO A 987 -27.29 -14.35 -26.85
N VAL A 988 -26.06 -13.98 -27.23
CA VAL A 988 -25.62 -13.96 -28.63
C VAL A 988 -24.29 -14.68 -28.76
N LYS A 989 -24.15 -15.56 -29.76
CA LYS A 989 -22.85 -16.12 -30.15
C LYS A 989 -22.13 -15.16 -31.09
N HIS A 990 -20.87 -14.84 -30.81
CA HIS A 990 -20.04 -13.99 -31.63
C HIS A 990 -18.64 -14.59 -31.89
N SER A 991 -18.04 -14.28 -33.04
CA SER A 991 -16.75 -14.84 -33.46
C SER A 991 -15.54 -14.42 -32.63
N THR A 992 -15.72 -13.46 -31.70
CA THR A 992 -14.70 -13.04 -30.73
C THR A 992 -14.89 -13.67 -29.35
N ASP A 993 -15.96 -14.44 -29.13
CA ASP A 993 -16.21 -15.15 -27.88
C ASP A 993 -15.26 -16.35 -27.75
N ARG A 994 -14.53 -16.43 -26.64
CA ARG A 994 -13.42 -17.40 -26.47
C ARG A 994 -13.82 -18.86 -26.25
N TYR A 995 -15.09 -19.21 -26.43
CA TYR A 995 -15.60 -20.58 -26.22
C TYR A 995 -15.52 -21.48 -27.45
N ASP A 996 -15.76 -20.93 -28.64
CA ASP A 996 -15.89 -21.71 -29.88
C ASP A 996 -14.55 -21.75 -30.67
N ALA A 997 -13.42 -21.49 -29.99
CA ALA A 997 -12.08 -21.35 -30.56
C ALA A 997 -11.32 -22.69 -30.75
N GLY A 998 -11.96 -23.71 -31.33
CA GLY A 998 -11.25 -24.92 -31.79
C GLY A 998 -12.05 -26.23 -31.77
N THR A 999 -12.86 -26.43 -32.81
CA THR A 999 -13.03 -27.75 -33.46
C THR A 999 -12.71 -27.59 -34.94
#